data_AF-A0A9D4DVU6-F1
#
_entry.id   AF-A0A9D4DVU6-F1
#
_cell.length_a   1.000
_cell.length_b   1.000
_cell.length_c   1.000
_cell.angle_alpha   90.00
_cell.angle_beta   90.00
_cell.angle_gamma   90.00
#
_symmetry.space_group_name_H-M   'P 1'
#
loop_
_entity.id
_entity.type
_entity.pdbx_description
1 polymer ?
#
loop_
_entity_poly.entity_id
_entity_poly.type
_entity_poly.pdbx_seq_one_letter_code
_entity_poly.pdbx_strand_id
1 'polypeptide(L)'
;MEFTTSQRSNKKRYRTLETIMEIPEHFKDLSLRMSEVLDDSGAGKDTVLQRRKTFLWRECLMQVGHQLRGNNVECFHFGSQSEGTTTPGLQSDYDFLMSLDDVNIMKVCEDWEAGKQNLLMLHDDITPPQQYLLQAYKNDTPEPETKLLGDTVRKDSGQILWSAEKWKQEIEYQNRNLGVITKAGPSVSWTPTWDTVQAVHVRKPLPEIQHWIDRCRGKHWPPVQLLEAARVAPCFLVPAGHPDSDYKREEWRMSPNLIERMLIFSFNMTQIKCYIVLKLIKKSLFAKIVGDSITSFHCKTLMFYTIERTHPSLWFEHNLMLLLWLCVNVLKKWLQLGKLPHYIIQGVNLFDGKLSMVQQRRLLVYVNSMIKNNLQDVFDIGIDNIGCRLQACYIRRMLQTRDIRGFCLRKSIRLLLKFERLEIFFTLLTGLIHLKLSSNTTLEQDIKYVLRNVFEYSTNERLKTPALEFIKHLYAFQNSIKSSYCLRLQNVVNCQIICCFQYFLNTDVASSRLKLASILYCSGHLQAAARVLEDVESRYDNRVKAVCGCIRNQGERDLKVFANMLSGNSAKGFSELPFASCVRFFRQESYCAPFILLFEMNRNITEEEVAQRKYIDKQWMVNAEVDARPFLQYLKYLTYGGLGERDNQQHALAVLESYICDFSNRIHLHHTETLLNLLGHCYEMERVHNEALYYYRESLRGYGTNNAANWHVRRVLRLLTG
;
A
#
# COMPACT_ATOMS: atom_id res chain seq x y z
N MET A 1 -16.34 -55.46 -17.90
CA MET A 1 -15.87 -55.00 -19.22
C MET A 1 -16.21 -53.52 -19.32
N GLU A 2 -15.30 -52.69 -18.83
CA GLU A 2 -14.40 -51.84 -19.65
C GLU A 2 -15.15 -50.62 -20.20
N PHE A 3 -15.15 -49.49 -19.47
CA PHE A 3 -14.16 -48.40 -19.43
C PHE A 3 -13.96 -47.60 -20.74
N THR A 4 -13.94 -46.28 -20.56
CA THR A 4 -13.55 -45.18 -21.47
C THR A 4 -14.67 -44.70 -22.42
N THR A 5 -15.05 -43.43 -22.50
CA THR A 5 -14.32 -42.17 -22.34
C THR A 5 -15.23 -41.03 -21.85
N SER A 6 -15.18 -40.75 -20.55
CA SER A 6 -15.44 -39.44 -19.95
C SER A 6 -14.15 -38.64 -20.04
N GLN A 7 -14.10 -37.55 -20.82
CA GLN A 7 -13.09 -36.47 -20.67
C GLN A 7 -13.30 -35.24 -21.57
N ARG A 8 -14.18 -35.29 -22.60
CA ARG A 8 -14.36 -34.15 -23.54
C ARG A 8 -15.40 -33.10 -23.16
N SER A 9 -16.32 -33.35 -22.22
CA SER A 9 -17.42 -32.40 -21.91
C SER A 9 -17.06 -31.34 -20.86
N ASN A 10 -16.08 -31.57 -19.98
CA ASN A 10 -15.69 -30.58 -18.96
C ASN A 10 -14.79 -29.45 -19.48
N LYS A 11 -14.00 -29.65 -20.54
CA LYS A 11 -13.14 -28.58 -21.11
C LYS A 11 -13.90 -27.42 -21.76
N LYS A 12 -15.14 -27.63 -22.21
CA LYS A 12 -15.93 -26.57 -22.88
C LYS A 12 -16.60 -25.58 -21.91
N ARG A 13 -16.85 -25.95 -20.65
CA ARG A 13 -17.50 -25.08 -19.66
C ARG A 13 -16.54 -24.14 -18.91
N TYR A 14 -15.26 -24.50 -18.79
CA TYR A 14 -14.24 -23.63 -18.17
C TYR A 14 -13.66 -22.59 -19.14
N ARG A 15 -13.80 -22.79 -20.46
CA ARG A 15 -13.40 -21.79 -21.46
C ARG A 15 -14.16 -20.46 -21.31
N THR A 16 -15.37 -20.42 -20.78
CA THR A 16 -16.14 -19.15 -20.76
C THR A 16 -15.64 -18.07 -19.79
N LEU A 17 -14.76 -18.37 -18.82
CA LEU A 17 -14.15 -17.35 -17.95
C LEU A 17 -12.71 -16.98 -18.37
N GLU A 18 -11.98 -17.90 -19.01
CA GLU A 18 -10.61 -17.64 -19.52
C GLU A 18 -10.61 -17.04 -20.93
N THR A 19 -11.65 -17.24 -21.76
CA THR A 19 -11.52 -17.03 -23.23
C THR A 19 -12.05 -15.70 -23.79
N ILE A 20 -12.37 -14.66 -23.00
CA ILE A 20 -12.84 -13.36 -23.60
C ILE A 20 -12.24 -12.11 -22.93
N MET A 21 -11.15 -12.19 -22.15
CA MET A 21 -10.62 -10.97 -21.53
C MET A 21 -9.11 -10.90 -21.60
N GLU A 22 -8.59 -9.88 -22.27
CA GLU A 22 -7.21 -9.44 -22.14
C GLU A 22 -6.97 -9.08 -20.66
N ILE A 23 -6.52 -10.06 -19.87
CA ILE A 23 -6.09 -9.84 -18.50
C ILE A 23 -4.93 -8.85 -18.58
N PRO A 24 -5.00 -7.70 -17.87
CA PRO A 24 -3.93 -6.72 -17.97
C PRO A 24 -2.59 -7.34 -17.55
N GLU A 25 -1.56 -7.22 -18.38
CA GLU A 25 -0.24 -7.83 -18.12
C GLU A 25 0.33 -7.49 -16.73
N HIS A 26 0.00 -6.31 -16.22
CA HIS A 26 0.45 -5.82 -14.92
C HIS A 26 -0.22 -6.52 -13.71
N PHE A 27 -1.31 -7.28 -13.90
CA PHE A 27 -2.02 -7.94 -12.79
C PHE A 27 -1.13 -8.93 -12.06
N LYS A 28 -0.24 -9.64 -12.77
CA LYS A 28 0.61 -10.65 -12.15
C LYS A 28 1.57 -10.03 -11.13
N ASP A 29 2.29 -8.98 -11.53
CA ASP A 29 3.22 -8.26 -10.65
C ASP A 29 2.48 -7.55 -9.51
N LEU A 30 1.35 -6.88 -9.81
CA LEU A 30 0.56 -6.21 -8.80
C LEU A 30 -0.02 -7.20 -7.77
N SER A 31 -0.34 -8.42 -8.19
CA SER A 31 -0.82 -9.49 -7.29
C SER A 31 0.23 -9.89 -6.27
N LEU A 32 1.46 -10.11 -6.71
CA LEU A 32 2.58 -10.47 -5.83
C LEU A 32 2.86 -9.34 -4.82
N ARG A 33 2.93 -8.09 -5.30
CA ARG A 33 3.16 -6.91 -4.43
C ARG A 33 2.03 -6.69 -3.43
N MET A 34 0.78 -6.83 -3.86
CA MET A 34 -0.37 -6.75 -2.96
C MET A 34 -0.27 -7.82 -1.87
N SER A 35 0.13 -9.02 -2.26
CA SER A 35 0.29 -10.13 -1.33
C SER A 35 1.38 -9.88 -0.28
N GLU A 36 2.55 -9.40 -0.69
CA GLU A 36 3.64 -8.97 0.22
C GLU A 36 3.17 -7.85 1.16
N VAL A 37 2.49 -6.83 0.60
CA VAL A 37 1.99 -5.70 1.38
C VAL A 37 0.98 -6.15 2.44
N LEU A 38 0.12 -7.11 2.12
CA LEU A 38 -0.83 -7.71 3.05
C LEU A 38 -0.14 -8.54 4.15
N ASP A 39 0.93 -9.27 3.82
CA ASP A 39 1.67 -10.08 4.79
C ASP A 39 2.25 -9.21 5.91
N ASP A 40 2.92 -8.12 5.53
CA ASP A 40 3.42 -7.09 6.46
C ASP A 40 2.30 -6.41 7.27
N SER A 41 1.06 -6.39 6.76
CA SER A 41 -0.12 -5.89 7.47
C SER A 41 -0.79 -6.95 8.35
N GLY A 42 -0.12 -8.08 8.57
CA GLY A 42 -0.59 -9.16 9.44
C GLY A 42 -1.60 -10.09 8.78
N ALA A 43 -1.62 -10.18 7.44
CA ALA A 43 -2.39 -11.17 6.70
C ALA A 43 -1.54 -12.39 6.24
N GLY A 44 -0.32 -12.50 6.78
CA GLY A 44 0.57 -13.65 6.56
C GLY A 44 0.01 -14.95 7.13
N LYS A 45 0.39 -16.07 6.51
CA LYS A 45 -0.12 -17.42 6.83
C LYS A 45 -0.02 -17.74 8.32
N ASP A 46 1.13 -17.50 8.93
CA ASP A 46 1.37 -17.84 10.33
C ASP A 46 0.55 -16.95 11.27
N THR A 47 0.45 -15.65 10.97
CA THR A 47 -0.39 -14.70 11.72
C THR A 47 -1.87 -15.09 11.67
N VAL A 48 -2.37 -15.46 10.49
CA VAL A 48 -3.76 -15.91 10.30
C VAL A 48 -4.02 -17.19 11.09
N LEU A 49 -3.12 -18.17 10.99
CA LEU A 49 -3.23 -19.44 11.71
C LEU A 49 -3.16 -19.25 13.24
N GLN A 50 -2.26 -18.39 13.71
CA GLN A 50 -2.11 -18.07 15.12
C GLN A 50 -3.40 -17.47 15.67
N ARG A 51 -3.99 -16.47 14.97
CA ARG A 51 -5.27 -15.88 15.37
C ARG A 51 -6.38 -16.93 15.47
N ARG A 52 -6.56 -17.75 14.43
CA ARG A 52 -7.56 -18.84 14.43
C ARG A 52 -7.37 -19.75 15.64
N LYS A 53 -6.14 -20.20 15.91
CA LYS A 53 -5.82 -21.03 17.07
C LYS A 53 -6.14 -20.33 18.39
N THR A 54 -5.76 -19.06 18.54
CA THR A 54 -6.02 -18.30 19.76
C THR A 54 -7.51 -18.24 20.10
N PHE A 55 -8.38 -18.04 19.10
CA PHE A 55 -9.83 -18.00 19.34
C PHE A 55 -10.42 -19.38 19.63
N LEU A 56 -9.96 -20.45 18.97
CA LEU A 56 -10.37 -21.81 19.33
C LEU A 56 -9.94 -22.17 20.77
N TRP A 57 -8.72 -21.80 21.18
CA TRP A 57 -8.28 -21.99 22.57
C TRP A 57 -9.13 -21.21 23.56
N ARG A 58 -9.55 -19.98 23.22
CA ARG A 58 -10.46 -19.18 24.04
C ARG A 58 -11.83 -19.84 24.17
N GLU A 59 -12.39 -20.40 23.09
CA GLU A 59 -13.64 -21.18 23.14
C GLU A 59 -13.52 -22.34 24.14
N CYS A 60 -12.46 -23.14 24.03
CA CYS A 60 -12.23 -24.25 24.96
C CYS A 60 -12.12 -23.80 26.42
N LEU A 61 -11.37 -22.72 26.69
CA LEU A 61 -11.20 -22.20 28.05
C LEU A 61 -12.53 -21.67 28.62
N MET A 62 -13.33 -20.97 27.82
CA MET A 62 -14.65 -20.49 28.24
C MET A 62 -15.60 -21.66 28.50
N GLN A 63 -15.59 -22.69 27.65
CA GLN A 63 -16.40 -23.89 27.84
C GLN A 63 -16.08 -24.58 29.17
N VAL A 64 -14.79 -24.79 29.48
CA VAL A 64 -14.36 -25.36 30.77
C VAL A 64 -14.80 -24.47 31.93
N GLY A 65 -14.66 -23.15 31.80
CA GLY A 65 -15.10 -22.20 32.83
C GLY A 65 -16.60 -22.26 33.11
N HIS A 66 -17.43 -22.41 32.08
CA HIS A 66 -18.88 -22.58 32.23
C HIS A 66 -19.24 -23.92 32.87
N GLN A 67 -18.61 -25.01 32.44
CA GLN A 67 -18.80 -26.34 33.03
C GLN A 67 -18.45 -26.36 34.53
N LEU A 68 -17.35 -25.74 34.94
CA LEU A 68 -16.97 -25.65 36.35
C LEU A 68 -17.95 -24.85 37.22
N ARG A 69 -18.71 -23.92 36.61
CA ARG A 69 -19.76 -23.14 37.30
C ARG A 69 -21.13 -23.84 37.29
N GLY A 70 -21.23 -25.01 36.65
CA GLY A 70 -22.51 -25.69 36.44
C GLY A 70 -23.41 -25.01 35.42
N ASN A 71 -22.87 -24.15 34.55
CA ASN A 71 -23.63 -23.48 33.51
C ASN A 71 -23.69 -24.37 32.25
N ASN A 72 -24.90 -24.70 31.80
CA ASN A 72 -25.14 -25.43 30.54
C ASN A 72 -25.17 -24.47 29.34
N VAL A 73 -23.99 -23.96 28.98
CA VAL A 73 -23.81 -23.01 27.87
C VAL A 73 -22.68 -23.47 26.95
N GLU A 74 -22.90 -23.35 25.64
CA GLU A 74 -21.87 -23.47 24.61
C GLU A 74 -21.49 -22.10 24.07
N CYS A 75 -20.18 -21.90 23.85
CA CYS A 75 -19.61 -20.61 23.48
C CYS A 75 -18.82 -20.69 22.17
N PHE A 76 -19.11 -19.78 21.23
CA PHE A 76 -18.49 -19.76 19.91
C PHE A 76 -17.99 -18.37 19.55
N HIS A 77 -16.75 -18.28 19.06
CA HIS A 77 -16.24 -17.07 18.42
C HIS A 77 -16.48 -17.13 16.92
N PHE A 78 -16.96 -16.00 16.39
CA PHE A 78 -17.22 -15.79 14.97
C PHE A 78 -16.50 -14.55 14.47
N GLY A 79 -16.75 -14.19 13.21
CA GLY A 79 -16.31 -12.92 12.67
C GLY A 79 -14.83 -12.82 12.33
N SER A 80 -14.43 -11.60 11.99
CA SER A 80 -13.15 -11.33 11.31
C SER A 80 -11.92 -11.72 12.14
N GLN A 81 -12.02 -11.59 13.46
CA GLN A 81 -10.94 -11.88 14.39
C GLN A 81 -10.65 -13.39 14.43
N SER A 82 -11.68 -14.21 14.66
CA SER A 82 -11.56 -15.67 14.73
C SER A 82 -11.31 -16.31 13.36
N GLU A 83 -11.82 -15.73 12.28
CA GLU A 83 -11.56 -16.16 10.91
C GLU A 83 -10.12 -15.87 10.44
N GLY A 84 -9.40 -14.98 11.14
CA GLY A 84 -8.08 -14.51 10.76
C GLY A 84 -8.09 -13.54 9.57
N THR A 85 -9.19 -12.83 9.34
CA THR A 85 -9.38 -11.93 8.18
C THR A 85 -9.35 -10.45 8.55
N THR A 86 -8.80 -10.13 9.73
CA THR A 86 -8.59 -8.75 10.20
C THR A 86 -7.15 -8.29 9.95
N THR A 87 -6.95 -6.97 9.94
CA THR A 87 -5.66 -6.28 9.95
C THR A 87 -5.74 -5.17 11.01
N PRO A 88 -4.62 -4.59 11.48
CA PRO A 88 -4.64 -3.54 12.49
C PRO A 88 -5.61 -2.39 12.16
N GLY A 89 -5.63 -1.90 10.92
CA GLY A 89 -6.49 -0.81 10.47
C GLY A 89 -7.93 -1.21 10.13
N LEU A 90 -8.21 -2.51 9.91
CA LEU A 90 -9.60 -2.97 9.77
C LEU A 90 -10.36 -2.84 11.09
N GLN A 91 -9.67 -2.88 12.25
CA GLN A 91 -10.25 -2.67 13.58
C GLN A 91 -11.56 -3.46 13.77
N SER A 92 -11.53 -4.76 13.46
CA SER A 92 -12.71 -5.60 13.59
C SER A 92 -13.09 -5.81 15.06
N ASP A 93 -14.39 -5.78 15.29
CA ASP A 93 -15.12 -6.22 16.47
C ASP A 93 -14.87 -7.68 16.85
N TYR A 94 -15.26 -8.02 18.09
CA TYR A 94 -15.26 -9.37 18.60
C TYR A 94 -16.68 -9.94 18.56
N ASP A 95 -16.96 -10.80 17.58
CA ASP A 95 -18.24 -11.50 17.49
C ASP A 95 -18.24 -12.76 18.36
N PHE A 96 -19.22 -12.87 19.23
CA PHE A 96 -19.39 -13.96 20.17
C PHE A 96 -20.84 -14.44 20.19
N LEU A 97 -21.03 -15.75 20.19
CA LEU A 97 -22.33 -16.38 20.31
C LEU A 97 -22.31 -17.31 21.51
N MET A 98 -23.33 -17.17 22.35
CA MET A 98 -23.62 -18.08 23.45
C MET A 98 -24.89 -18.83 23.13
N SER A 99 -24.87 -20.14 23.32
CA SER A 99 -26.06 -20.96 23.18
C SER A 99 -26.36 -21.75 24.44
N LEU A 100 -27.61 -21.72 24.87
CA LEU A 100 -28.07 -22.44 26.05
C LEU A 100 -28.36 -23.89 25.67
N ASP A 101 -27.76 -24.85 26.38
CA ASP A 101 -28.03 -26.28 26.17
C ASP A 101 -29.32 -26.75 26.86
N ASP A 102 -29.86 -25.94 27.78
CA ASP A 102 -31.11 -26.23 28.48
C ASP A 102 -32.36 -26.04 27.61
N VAL A 103 -32.20 -25.58 26.36
CA VAL A 103 -33.30 -25.39 25.39
C VAL A 103 -33.20 -26.43 24.28
N ASN A 104 -34.29 -27.16 24.06
CA ASN A 104 -34.45 -28.12 22.97
C ASN A 104 -35.36 -27.56 21.87
N ILE A 105 -34.86 -27.45 20.65
CA ILE A 105 -35.66 -27.07 19.47
C ILE A 105 -36.16 -28.32 18.77
N MET A 106 -37.48 -28.50 18.82
CA MET A 106 -38.20 -29.63 18.25
C MET A 106 -38.69 -29.31 16.84
N LYS A 107 -38.58 -30.27 15.92
CA LYS A 107 -39.24 -30.18 14.60
C LYS A 107 -40.60 -30.87 14.59
N VAL A 108 -40.75 -31.88 15.45
CA VAL A 108 -41.98 -32.63 15.72
C VAL A 108 -42.06 -32.90 17.22
N CYS A 109 -43.25 -33.18 17.76
CA CYS A 109 -43.42 -33.34 19.22
C CYS A 109 -42.62 -34.52 19.79
N GLU A 110 -42.36 -35.55 18.99
CA GLU A 110 -41.54 -36.72 19.37
C GLU A 110 -40.07 -36.37 19.65
N ASP A 111 -39.66 -35.14 19.31
CA ASP A 111 -38.31 -34.63 19.58
C ASP A 111 -38.13 -34.15 21.03
N TRP A 112 -39.14 -34.32 21.87
CA TRP A 112 -39.15 -33.85 23.26
C TRP A 112 -38.01 -34.45 24.10
N GLU A 113 -37.37 -33.60 24.90
CA GLU A 113 -36.28 -33.97 25.81
C GLU A 113 -36.63 -33.63 27.26
N ALA A 114 -36.57 -34.64 28.14
CA ALA A 114 -36.80 -34.46 29.57
C ALA A 114 -35.74 -33.55 30.20
N GLY A 115 -36.18 -32.65 31.10
CA GLY A 115 -35.29 -31.73 31.81
C GLY A 115 -34.89 -30.48 31.02
N LYS A 116 -35.38 -30.31 29.80
CA LYS A 116 -35.13 -29.11 28.97
C LYS A 116 -36.39 -28.29 28.73
N GLN A 117 -36.20 -27.01 28.41
CA GLN A 117 -37.23 -26.17 27.82
C GLN A 117 -37.44 -26.60 26.36
N ASN A 118 -38.58 -27.21 26.06
CA ASN A 118 -38.88 -27.72 24.73
C ASN A 118 -39.65 -26.68 23.93
N LEU A 119 -39.19 -26.39 22.71
CA LEU A 119 -39.79 -25.40 21.82
C LEU A 119 -40.00 -26.02 20.44
N LEU A 120 -41.27 -26.13 20.03
CA LEU A 120 -41.65 -26.58 18.70
C LEU A 120 -41.44 -25.46 17.68
N MET A 121 -40.67 -25.76 16.64
CA MET A 121 -40.45 -24.87 15.51
C MET A 121 -41.63 -24.95 14.55
N LEU A 122 -42.35 -23.85 14.41
CA LEU A 122 -43.51 -23.74 13.54
C LEU A 122 -43.06 -23.41 12.12
N HIS A 123 -43.51 -24.22 11.17
CA HIS A 123 -43.34 -23.96 9.75
C HIS A 123 -44.65 -23.36 9.22
N ASP A 124 -44.64 -22.05 8.97
CA ASP A 124 -45.78 -21.32 8.42
C ASP A 124 -45.38 -20.63 7.10
N ASP A 125 -46.22 -20.74 6.07
CA ASP A 125 -46.04 -20.08 4.76
C ASP A 125 -46.01 -18.54 4.84
N ILE A 126 -46.44 -17.99 5.98
CA ILE A 126 -46.55 -16.56 6.24
C ILE A 126 -45.19 -15.99 6.72
N THR A 127 -44.31 -16.83 7.27
CA THR A 127 -43.02 -16.35 7.79
C THR A 127 -42.03 -16.04 6.64
N PRO A 128 -41.33 -14.90 6.69
CA PRO A 128 -40.31 -14.59 5.69
C PRO A 128 -39.21 -15.66 5.62
N PRO A 129 -38.53 -15.84 4.48
CA PRO A 129 -37.41 -16.78 4.38
C PRO A 129 -36.38 -16.54 5.50
N GLN A 130 -35.85 -17.62 6.10
CA GLN A 130 -34.92 -17.61 7.25
C GLN A 130 -35.55 -17.30 8.62
N GLN A 131 -36.84 -16.94 8.70
CA GLN A 131 -37.53 -16.71 9.97
C GLN A 131 -38.34 -17.92 10.41
N TYR A 132 -38.43 -18.12 11.73
CA TYR A 132 -39.18 -19.18 12.36
C TYR A 132 -39.93 -18.65 13.57
N LEU A 133 -41.12 -19.20 13.82
CA LEU A 133 -41.87 -18.98 15.05
C LEU A 133 -41.69 -20.21 15.95
N LEU A 134 -41.69 -19.99 17.27
CA LEU A 134 -41.48 -21.05 18.25
C LEU A 134 -42.68 -21.12 19.21
N GLN A 135 -43.07 -22.33 19.63
CA GLN A 135 -44.08 -22.57 20.66
C GLN A 135 -43.51 -23.44 21.77
N ALA A 136 -43.73 -23.08 23.03
CA ALA A 136 -43.25 -23.87 24.18
C ALA A 136 -44.14 -25.08 24.50
N TYR A 137 -43.51 -26.18 24.91
CA TYR A 137 -44.16 -27.47 25.20
C TYR A 137 -43.68 -28.11 26.50
N LYS A 138 -44.60 -28.82 27.16
CA LYS A 138 -44.33 -29.68 28.32
C LYS A 138 -45.14 -30.98 28.22
N ASN A 139 -44.46 -32.14 28.25
CA ASN A 139 -45.05 -33.48 28.17
C ASN A 139 -46.07 -33.59 27.01
N ASP A 140 -45.64 -33.26 25.78
CA ASP A 140 -46.43 -33.28 24.54
C ASP A 140 -47.63 -32.32 24.46
N THR A 141 -47.82 -31.48 25.48
CA THR A 141 -48.86 -30.44 25.48
C THR A 141 -48.22 -29.05 25.39
N PRO A 142 -48.82 -28.11 24.62
CA PRO A 142 -48.38 -26.72 24.64
C PRO A 142 -48.38 -26.17 26.07
N GLU A 143 -47.34 -25.44 26.44
CA GLU A 143 -47.33 -24.79 27.75
C GLU A 143 -48.44 -23.75 27.84
N PRO A 144 -49.18 -23.71 28.96
CA PRO A 144 -50.21 -22.70 29.14
C PRO A 144 -49.55 -21.32 29.25
N GLU A 145 -50.24 -20.31 28.73
CA GLU A 145 -49.79 -18.90 28.73
C GLU A 145 -49.30 -18.42 30.10
N THR A 146 -49.93 -18.87 31.19
CA THR A 146 -49.59 -18.51 32.57
C THR A 146 -48.21 -18.99 33.04
N LYS A 147 -47.59 -19.94 32.31
CA LYS A 147 -46.24 -20.43 32.59
C LYS A 147 -45.17 -19.79 31.71
N LEU A 148 -45.58 -19.07 30.68
CA LEU A 148 -44.68 -18.31 29.82
C LEU A 148 -44.43 -16.93 30.42
N LEU A 149 -43.21 -16.43 30.27
CA LEU A 149 -42.80 -15.15 30.83
C LEU A 149 -43.39 -13.98 30.01
N GLY A 150 -44.26 -13.18 30.64
CA GLY A 150 -44.86 -11.95 30.09
C GLY A 150 -46.00 -12.16 29.10
N ASP A 151 -46.61 -11.08 28.57
CA ASP A 151 -47.64 -11.12 27.51
C ASP A 151 -47.21 -12.01 26.33
N THR A 152 -48.01 -13.01 26.00
CA THR A 152 -47.74 -13.90 24.87
C THR A 152 -48.57 -13.50 23.66
N VAL A 153 -48.10 -13.83 22.46
CA VAL A 153 -48.91 -13.63 21.25
C VAL A 153 -49.56 -14.96 20.89
N ARG A 154 -50.88 -14.95 20.75
CA ARG A 154 -51.66 -16.09 20.30
C ARG A 154 -51.99 -15.92 18.82
N LYS A 155 -51.69 -16.93 17.99
CA LYS A 155 -52.17 -16.99 16.61
C LYS A 155 -53.67 -17.30 16.57
N ASP A 156 -54.34 -16.97 15.48
CA ASP A 156 -55.76 -17.35 15.25
C ASP A 156 -55.99 -18.86 15.35
N SER A 157 -54.99 -19.65 14.97
CA SER A 157 -54.96 -21.11 15.09
C SER A 157 -54.74 -21.63 16.52
N GLY A 158 -54.63 -20.75 17.51
CA GLY A 158 -54.58 -21.08 18.94
C GLY A 158 -53.18 -21.33 19.52
N GLN A 159 -52.13 -21.38 18.69
CA GLN A 159 -50.76 -21.52 19.19
C GLN A 159 -50.29 -20.27 19.94
N ILE A 160 -49.53 -20.49 21.01
CA ILE A 160 -48.94 -19.45 21.84
C ILE A 160 -47.46 -19.32 21.47
N LEU A 161 -47.06 -18.14 21.00
CA LEU A 161 -45.74 -17.90 20.44
C LEU A 161 -44.73 -17.48 21.51
N TRP A 162 -43.50 -18.00 21.38
CA TRP A 162 -42.39 -17.67 22.25
C TRP A 162 -41.62 -16.47 21.71
N SER A 163 -41.73 -15.35 22.41
CA SER A 163 -41.24 -14.06 21.92
C SER A 163 -39.72 -13.93 21.99
N ALA A 164 -39.09 -13.76 20.82
CA ALA A 164 -37.68 -13.43 20.67
C ALA A 164 -37.30 -12.12 21.36
N GLU A 165 -38.14 -11.09 21.25
CA GLU A 165 -37.90 -9.78 21.87
C GLU A 165 -37.97 -9.86 23.40
N LYS A 166 -38.93 -10.62 23.96
CA LYS A 166 -39.02 -10.81 25.42
C LYS A 166 -37.84 -11.60 25.97
N TRP A 167 -37.42 -12.63 25.26
CA TRP A 167 -36.21 -13.37 25.60
C TRP A 167 -34.99 -12.45 25.67
N LYS A 168 -34.84 -11.56 24.68
CA LYS A 168 -33.77 -10.55 24.66
C LYS A 168 -33.84 -9.61 25.87
N GLN A 169 -35.03 -9.13 26.22
CA GLN A 169 -35.24 -8.26 27.40
C GLN A 169 -34.93 -8.97 28.73
N GLU A 170 -35.24 -10.26 28.85
CA GLU A 170 -34.91 -11.04 30.05
C GLU A 170 -33.39 -11.19 30.21
N ILE A 171 -32.67 -11.48 29.13
CA ILE A 171 -31.19 -11.52 29.16
C ILE A 171 -30.62 -10.17 29.60
N GLU A 172 -31.16 -9.08 29.08
CA GLU A 172 -30.75 -7.73 29.48
C GLU A 172 -30.99 -7.50 30.97
N TYR A 173 -32.16 -7.90 31.48
CA TYR A 173 -32.53 -7.77 32.87
C TYR A 173 -31.61 -8.58 33.80
N GLN A 174 -31.37 -9.86 33.49
CA GLN A 174 -30.50 -10.74 34.26
C GLN A 174 -29.06 -10.22 34.34
N ASN A 175 -28.62 -9.49 33.32
CA ASN A 175 -27.26 -8.99 33.19
C ASN A 175 -27.14 -7.46 33.39
N ARG A 176 -28.17 -6.81 33.95
CA ARG A 176 -28.21 -5.34 34.15
C ARG A 176 -27.07 -4.79 35.02
N ASN A 177 -26.49 -5.65 35.87
CA ASN A 177 -25.42 -5.28 36.79
C ASN A 177 -24.01 -5.33 36.13
N LEU A 178 -23.88 -5.83 34.90
CA LEU A 178 -22.58 -6.01 34.24
C LEU A 178 -22.04 -4.75 33.54
N GLY A 179 -22.83 -3.68 33.47
CA GLY A 179 -22.43 -2.41 32.86
C GLY A 179 -23.47 -1.86 31.89
N VAL A 180 -23.05 -0.88 31.07
CA VAL A 180 -23.94 -0.25 30.09
C VAL A 180 -24.21 -1.22 28.95
N ILE A 181 -25.50 -1.50 28.71
CA ILE A 181 -25.96 -2.38 27.65
C ILE A 181 -25.89 -1.64 26.30
N THR A 182 -25.26 -2.27 25.33
CA THR A 182 -25.20 -1.86 23.93
C THR A 182 -25.94 -2.90 23.09
N LYS A 183 -26.79 -2.45 22.15
CA LYS A 183 -27.64 -3.32 21.33
C LYS A 183 -27.37 -3.07 19.85
N ALA A 184 -27.10 -4.13 19.08
CA ALA A 184 -26.98 -4.05 17.62
C ALA A 184 -27.55 -5.30 16.94
N GLY A 185 -28.71 -5.16 16.28
CA GLY A 185 -29.39 -6.32 15.68
C GLY A 185 -29.69 -7.41 16.74
N PRO A 186 -29.25 -8.67 16.55
CA PRO A 186 -29.44 -9.72 17.55
C PRO A 186 -28.52 -9.61 18.77
N SER A 187 -27.51 -8.71 18.77
CA SER A 187 -26.55 -8.63 19.88
C SER A 187 -27.11 -7.87 21.09
N VAL A 188 -26.71 -8.34 22.27
CA VAL A 188 -26.84 -7.69 23.58
C VAL A 188 -25.47 -7.76 24.24
N SER A 189 -24.80 -6.62 24.33
CA SER A 189 -23.40 -6.54 24.75
C SER A 189 -23.20 -5.58 25.91
N TRP A 190 -22.22 -5.88 26.77
CA TRP A 190 -21.86 -5.04 27.93
C TRP A 190 -20.57 -4.24 27.73
N THR A 191 -19.94 -4.38 26.56
CA THR A 191 -18.81 -3.55 26.14
C THR A 191 -18.97 -3.18 24.68
N PRO A 192 -18.52 -1.99 24.25
CA PRO A 192 -18.67 -1.52 22.88
C PRO A 192 -17.79 -2.28 21.87
N THR A 193 -16.89 -3.16 22.32
CA THR A 193 -15.96 -3.91 21.46
C THR A 193 -16.38 -5.34 21.19
N TRP A 194 -17.41 -5.83 21.87
CA TRP A 194 -17.93 -7.19 21.73
C TRP A 194 -19.36 -7.15 21.22
N ASP A 195 -19.68 -8.01 20.26
CA ASP A 195 -21.05 -8.32 19.85
C ASP A 195 -21.41 -9.71 20.39
N THR A 196 -22.13 -9.75 21.51
CA THR A 196 -22.58 -11.01 22.13
C THR A 196 -24.01 -11.30 21.70
N VAL A 197 -24.20 -12.45 21.03
CA VAL A 197 -25.50 -12.94 20.59
C VAL A 197 -25.89 -14.15 21.41
N GLN A 198 -27.06 -14.10 22.04
CA GLN A 198 -27.67 -15.27 22.66
C GLN A 198 -28.49 -16.02 21.60
N ALA A 199 -28.32 -17.33 21.56
CA ALA A 199 -28.93 -18.18 20.55
C ALA A 199 -29.40 -19.52 21.13
N VAL A 200 -30.24 -20.22 20.40
CA VAL A 200 -30.68 -21.59 20.74
C VAL A 200 -30.25 -22.56 19.65
N HIS A 201 -29.83 -23.76 20.05
CA HIS A 201 -29.32 -24.79 19.14
C HIS A 201 -30.44 -25.43 18.33
N VAL A 202 -30.23 -25.54 17.03
CA VAL A 202 -30.97 -26.44 16.16
C VAL A 202 -30.03 -27.58 15.77
N ARG A 203 -30.14 -28.70 16.47
CA ARG A 203 -29.30 -29.90 16.26
C ARG A 203 -29.74 -30.74 15.09
N LYS A 204 -31.02 -30.65 14.72
CA LYS A 204 -31.60 -31.41 13.61
C LYS A 204 -31.36 -30.68 12.28
N PRO A 205 -31.11 -31.41 11.18
CA PRO A 205 -30.93 -30.79 9.86
C PRO A 205 -32.14 -29.98 9.42
N LEU A 206 -31.88 -28.78 8.90
CA LEU A 206 -32.86 -27.89 8.30
C LEU A 206 -32.90 -28.08 6.77
N PRO A 207 -34.09 -28.05 6.12
CA PRO A 207 -34.22 -28.24 4.67
C PRO A 207 -33.35 -27.28 3.84
N GLU A 208 -33.18 -26.05 4.30
CA GLU A 208 -32.39 -25.00 3.66
C GLU A 208 -30.91 -25.40 3.55
N ILE A 209 -30.37 -26.08 4.57
CA ILE A 209 -29.00 -26.61 4.55
C ILE A 209 -28.90 -27.75 3.55
N GLN A 210 -29.88 -28.65 3.52
CA GLN A 210 -29.88 -29.79 2.60
C GLN A 210 -29.94 -29.32 1.13
N HIS A 211 -30.82 -28.37 0.82
CA HIS A 211 -30.90 -27.75 -0.51
C HIS A 211 -29.56 -27.10 -0.93
N TRP A 212 -28.87 -26.44 0.00
CA TRP A 212 -27.54 -25.89 -0.26
C TRP A 212 -26.50 -26.98 -0.53
N ILE A 213 -26.47 -28.05 0.27
CA ILE A 213 -25.57 -29.20 0.07
C ILE A 213 -25.79 -29.81 -1.31
N ASP A 214 -27.05 -30.06 -1.67
CA ASP A 214 -27.40 -30.66 -2.96
C ASP A 214 -27.00 -29.76 -4.14
N ARG A 215 -27.15 -28.44 -4.01
CA ARG A 215 -26.67 -27.45 -5.00
C ARG A 215 -25.15 -27.45 -5.16
N CYS A 216 -24.41 -27.71 -4.08
CA CYS A 216 -22.95 -27.73 -4.09
C CYS A 216 -22.37 -29.08 -4.52
N ARG A 217 -23.17 -30.16 -4.51
CA ARG A 217 -22.74 -31.50 -4.91
C ARG A 217 -22.19 -31.50 -6.34
N GLY A 218 -21.03 -32.12 -6.53
CA GLY A 218 -20.36 -32.22 -7.83
C GLY A 218 -19.56 -30.98 -8.26
N LYS A 219 -19.45 -29.95 -7.41
CA LYS A 219 -18.56 -28.80 -7.64
C LYS A 219 -17.18 -29.03 -7.01
N HIS A 220 -16.20 -28.24 -7.44
CA HIS A 220 -14.83 -28.30 -6.88
C HIS A 220 -14.74 -27.75 -5.45
N TRP A 221 -15.63 -26.83 -5.10
CA TRP A 221 -15.71 -26.24 -3.77
C TRP A 221 -17.19 -25.94 -3.45
N PRO A 222 -17.65 -26.19 -2.21
CA PRO A 222 -16.90 -26.72 -1.07
C PRO A 222 -16.49 -28.19 -1.23
N PRO A 223 -15.42 -28.66 -0.55
CA PRO A 223 -15.01 -30.07 -0.57
C PRO A 223 -16.11 -30.97 -0.02
N VAL A 224 -16.21 -32.21 -0.52
CA VAL A 224 -17.23 -33.19 -0.10
C VAL A 224 -17.19 -33.42 1.42
N GLN A 225 -15.99 -33.51 2.00
CA GLN A 225 -15.83 -33.69 3.45
C GLN A 225 -16.43 -32.53 4.25
N LEU A 226 -16.35 -31.30 3.72
CA LEU A 226 -16.96 -30.13 4.35
C LEU A 226 -18.49 -30.20 4.24
N LEU A 227 -19.03 -30.62 3.10
CA LEU A 227 -20.47 -30.79 2.92
C LEU A 227 -21.04 -31.84 3.87
N GLU A 228 -20.35 -32.97 4.06
CA GLU A 228 -20.76 -34.01 5.02
C GLU A 228 -20.70 -33.50 6.47
N ALA A 229 -19.64 -32.76 6.82
CA ALA A 229 -19.56 -32.14 8.14
C ALA A 229 -20.65 -31.07 8.34
N ALA A 230 -20.98 -30.30 7.30
CA ALA A 230 -22.03 -29.29 7.36
C ALA A 230 -23.44 -29.90 7.51
N ARG A 231 -23.65 -31.14 7.04
CA ARG A 231 -24.93 -31.86 7.17
C ARG A 231 -25.32 -32.11 8.63
N VAL A 232 -24.32 -32.30 9.50
CA VAL A 232 -24.49 -32.58 10.92
C VAL A 232 -24.08 -31.40 11.82
N ALA A 233 -23.65 -30.29 11.21
CA ALA A 233 -23.28 -29.10 11.95
C ALA A 233 -24.55 -28.45 12.52
N PRO A 234 -24.55 -28.07 13.82
CA PRO A 234 -25.70 -27.40 14.39
C PRO A 234 -25.88 -26.02 13.73
N CYS A 235 -27.15 -25.65 13.57
CA CYS A 235 -27.55 -24.28 13.24
C CYS A 235 -28.02 -23.58 14.51
N PHE A 236 -28.15 -22.27 14.45
CA PHE A 236 -28.67 -21.48 15.57
C PHE A 236 -29.94 -20.73 15.17
N LEU A 237 -30.81 -20.49 16.13
CA LEU A 237 -31.84 -19.46 16.02
C LEU A 237 -31.44 -18.27 16.91
N VAL A 238 -31.47 -17.07 16.35
CA VAL A 238 -31.13 -15.82 17.05
C VAL A 238 -32.35 -14.90 17.12
N PRO A 239 -32.51 -14.10 18.19
CA PRO A 239 -33.68 -13.24 18.37
C PRO A 239 -33.60 -12.00 17.45
N ALA A 240 -34.06 -12.15 16.21
CA ALA A 240 -34.01 -11.11 15.18
C ALA A 240 -35.12 -11.27 14.13
N GLY A 241 -36.29 -10.72 14.40
CA GLY A 241 -37.39 -10.76 13.43
C GLY A 241 -37.17 -9.90 12.19
N HIS A 242 -37.97 -10.20 11.16
CA HIS A 242 -37.94 -9.48 9.90
C HIS A 242 -38.59 -8.09 10.05
N PRO A 243 -37.98 -7.00 9.55
CA PRO A 243 -38.51 -5.65 9.74
C PRO A 243 -39.95 -5.46 9.24
N ASP A 244 -40.29 -6.14 8.15
CA ASP A 244 -41.60 -6.05 7.48
C ASP A 244 -42.60 -7.13 7.90
N SER A 245 -42.29 -7.93 8.93
CA SER A 245 -43.21 -8.97 9.43
C SER A 245 -44.14 -8.44 10.51
N ASP A 246 -45.40 -8.90 10.49
CA ASP A 246 -46.37 -8.67 11.55
C ASP A 246 -45.97 -9.36 12.86
N TYR A 247 -45.19 -10.45 12.78
CA TYR A 247 -44.68 -11.23 13.91
C TYR A 247 -43.22 -10.91 14.26
N LYS A 248 -42.70 -9.73 13.87
CA LYS A 248 -41.28 -9.37 14.04
C LYS A 248 -40.73 -9.49 15.48
N ARG A 249 -41.59 -9.47 16.51
CA ARG A 249 -41.18 -9.60 17.92
C ARG A 249 -41.12 -11.06 18.38
N GLU A 250 -41.78 -11.95 17.65
CA GLU A 250 -41.90 -13.38 17.91
C GLU A 250 -40.98 -14.21 17.03
N GLU A 251 -40.54 -13.65 15.92
CA GLU A 251 -39.67 -14.30 14.95
C GLU A 251 -38.22 -14.49 15.43
N TRP A 252 -37.73 -15.69 15.18
CA TRP A 252 -36.35 -16.09 15.38
C TRP A 252 -35.69 -16.35 14.02
N ARG A 253 -34.49 -15.81 13.83
CA ARG A 253 -33.76 -15.94 12.56
C ARG A 253 -32.77 -17.08 12.60
N MET A 254 -32.79 -17.93 11.58
CA MET A 254 -31.75 -18.95 11.41
C MET A 254 -30.38 -18.32 11.12
N SER A 255 -29.36 -18.81 11.81
CA SER A 255 -27.96 -18.43 11.67
C SER A 255 -27.10 -19.68 11.46
N PRO A 256 -26.63 -19.93 10.22
CA PRO A 256 -25.75 -21.06 9.90
C PRO A 256 -24.26 -20.74 10.13
N ASN A 257 -23.93 -19.92 11.13
CA ASN A 257 -22.59 -19.34 11.31
C ASN A 257 -21.47 -20.39 11.47
N LEU A 258 -21.76 -21.56 12.04
CA LEU A 258 -20.78 -22.65 12.12
C LEU A 258 -20.40 -23.17 10.74
N ILE A 259 -21.37 -23.37 9.85
CA ILE A 259 -21.13 -23.79 8.47
C ILE A 259 -20.34 -22.69 7.74
N GLU A 260 -20.69 -21.42 7.93
CA GLU A 260 -19.92 -20.30 7.37
C GLU A 260 -18.47 -20.27 7.86
N ARG A 261 -18.26 -20.51 9.16
CA ARG A 261 -16.93 -20.62 9.75
C ARG A 261 -16.14 -21.76 9.14
N MET A 262 -16.76 -22.94 8.96
CA MET A 262 -16.14 -24.07 8.27
C MET A 262 -15.73 -23.71 6.83
N LEU A 263 -16.60 -23.01 6.09
CA LEU A 263 -16.30 -22.55 4.73
C LEU A 263 -15.08 -21.62 4.71
N ILE A 264 -15.00 -20.63 5.62
CA ILE A 264 -13.86 -19.72 5.70
C ILE A 264 -12.58 -20.43 6.18
N PHE A 265 -12.71 -21.42 7.06
CA PHE A 265 -11.57 -22.22 7.52
C PHE A 265 -11.01 -23.10 6.39
N SER A 266 -11.83 -23.46 5.40
CA SER A 266 -11.39 -24.17 4.19
C SER A 266 -10.64 -23.28 3.18
N PHE A 267 -10.59 -21.97 3.39
CA PHE A 267 -9.92 -21.07 2.44
C PHE A 267 -8.40 -21.27 2.44
N ASN A 268 -7.81 -21.24 1.25
CA ASN A 268 -6.37 -21.10 1.09
C ASN A 268 -5.92 -19.63 1.31
N MET A 269 -4.61 -19.39 1.39
CA MET A 269 -4.10 -18.05 1.69
C MET A 269 -4.45 -17.01 0.63
N THR A 270 -4.50 -17.38 -0.66
CA THR A 270 -4.90 -16.45 -1.73
C THR A 270 -6.37 -16.05 -1.59
N GLN A 271 -7.25 -16.98 -1.24
CA GLN A 271 -8.66 -16.71 -0.96
C GLN A 271 -8.83 -15.79 0.25
N ILE A 272 -8.08 -16.03 1.34
CA ILE A 272 -8.06 -15.17 2.53
C ILE A 272 -7.60 -13.76 2.17
N LYS A 273 -6.47 -13.62 1.46
CA LYS A 273 -5.94 -12.31 1.02
C LYS A 273 -6.94 -11.59 0.11
N CYS A 274 -7.58 -12.30 -0.83
CA CYS A 274 -8.61 -11.72 -1.69
C CYS A 274 -9.81 -11.21 -0.87
N TYR A 275 -10.24 -11.97 0.14
CA TYR A 275 -11.31 -11.54 1.04
C TYR A 275 -10.92 -10.30 1.86
N ILE A 276 -9.69 -10.25 2.38
CA ILE A 276 -9.17 -9.08 3.11
C ILE A 276 -9.16 -7.85 2.19
N VAL A 277 -8.69 -7.96 0.95
CA VAL A 277 -8.71 -6.84 0.00
C VAL A 277 -10.13 -6.35 -0.29
N LEU A 278 -11.11 -7.26 -0.44
CA LEU A 278 -12.52 -6.87 -0.58
C LEU A 278 -13.03 -6.10 0.64
N LYS A 279 -12.67 -6.51 1.86
CA LYS A 279 -13.02 -5.78 3.10
C LYS A 279 -12.37 -4.40 3.15
N LEU A 280 -11.11 -4.30 2.75
CA LEU A 280 -10.38 -3.03 2.65
C LEU A 280 -11.02 -2.09 1.63
N ILE A 281 -11.44 -2.60 0.47
CA ILE A 281 -12.21 -1.85 -0.53
C ILE A 281 -13.57 -1.41 0.02
N LYS A 282 -14.30 -2.31 0.71
CA LYS A 282 -15.57 -1.96 1.36
C LYS A 282 -15.41 -0.78 2.30
N LYS A 283 -14.45 -0.85 3.23
CA LYS A 283 -14.24 0.17 4.27
C LYS A 283 -13.59 1.44 3.71
N SER A 284 -12.67 1.35 2.74
CA SER A 284 -11.95 2.51 2.20
C SER A 284 -12.68 3.24 1.07
N LEU A 285 -13.45 2.50 0.26
CA LEU A 285 -13.98 3.00 -1.02
C LEU A 285 -15.52 2.95 -1.02
N PHE A 286 -16.13 1.78 -0.80
CA PHE A 286 -17.59 1.67 -0.90
C PHE A 286 -18.32 2.43 0.21
N ALA A 287 -17.77 2.48 1.42
CA ALA A 287 -18.36 3.21 2.54
C ALA A 287 -18.56 4.71 2.25
N LYS A 288 -17.74 5.31 1.39
CA LYS A 288 -17.91 6.71 0.95
C LYS A 288 -19.12 6.93 0.04
N ILE A 289 -19.65 5.86 -0.53
CA ILE A 289 -20.73 5.88 -1.53
C ILE A 289 -22.04 5.44 -0.89
N VAL A 290 -21.98 4.39 -0.07
CA VAL A 290 -23.17 3.71 0.47
C VAL A 290 -23.14 3.55 1.99
N GLY A 291 -22.19 4.17 2.70
CA GLY A 291 -22.05 3.99 4.15
C GLY A 291 -21.86 2.51 4.52
N ASP A 292 -22.58 2.07 5.55
CA ASP A 292 -22.52 0.68 6.02
C ASP A 292 -23.57 -0.26 5.40
N SER A 293 -24.30 0.19 4.37
CA SER A 293 -25.26 -0.65 3.63
C SER A 293 -24.62 -1.91 3.04
N ILE A 294 -23.34 -1.86 2.64
CA ILE A 294 -22.57 -3.05 2.27
C ILE A 294 -21.69 -3.46 3.45
N THR A 295 -21.90 -4.67 3.96
CA THR A 295 -21.19 -5.21 5.13
C THR A 295 -20.09 -6.22 4.74
N SER A 296 -19.25 -6.59 5.70
CA SER A 296 -18.25 -7.66 5.54
C SER A 296 -18.89 -9.00 5.16
N PHE A 297 -20.15 -9.23 5.55
CA PHE A 297 -20.93 -10.41 5.20
C PHE A 297 -21.30 -10.47 3.71
N HIS A 298 -21.58 -9.33 3.08
CA HIS A 298 -21.77 -9.25 1.63
C HIS A 298 -20.48 -9.64 0.89
N CYS A 299 -19.34 -9.13 1.35
CA CYS A 299 -18.02 -9.52 0.82
C CYS A 299 -17.72 -11.01 1.04
N LYS A 300 -18.13 -11.58 2.18
CA LYS A 300 -17.98 -13.01 2.48
C LYS A 300 -18.78 -13.86 1.50
N THR A 301 -20.04 -13.49 1.30
CA THR A 301 -20.95 -14.14 0.35
C THR A 301 -20.43 -14.06 -1.09
N LEU A 302 -19.88 -12.91 -1.50
CA LEU A 302 -19.19 -12.74 -2.79
C LEU A 302 -18.03 -13.72 -2.96
N MET A 303 -17.20 -13.89 -1.93
CA MET A 303 -16.09 -14.84 -1.96
C MET A 303 -16.58 -16.28 -2.13
N PHE A 304 -17.56 -16.73 -1.34
CA PHE A 304 -18.11 -18.08 -1.45
C PHE A 304 -18.59 -18.39 -2.87
N TYR A 305 -19.38 -17.49 -3.44
CA TYR A 305 -19.90 -17.62 -4.79
C TYR A 305 -18.84 -17.51 -5.90
N THR A 306 -17.74 -16.80 -5.66
CA THR A 306 -16.64 -16.69 -6.63
C THR A 306 -15.77 -17.94 -6.59
N ILE A 307 -15.45 -18.45 -5.41
CA ILE A 307 -14.68 -19.69 -5.22
C ILE A 307 -15.46 -20.87 -5.82
N GLU A 308 -16.76 -21.00 -5.54
CA GLU A 308 -17.60 -22.06 -6.09
C GLU A 308 -17.60 -22.10 -7.63
N ARG A 309 -17.49 -20.94 -8.29
CA ARG A 309 -17.60 -20.79 -9.75
C ARG A 309 -16.26 -20.81 -10.48
N THR A 310 -15.15 -20.82 -9.78
CA THR A 310 -13.81 -20.75 -10.35
C THR A 310 -13.07 -22.07 -10.20
N HIS A 311 -12.18 -22.36 -11.14
CA HIS A 311 -11.36 -23.57 -11.04
C HIS A 311 -10.29 -23.38 -9.94
N PRO A 312 -9.98 -24.42 -9.14
CA PRO A 312 -8.97 -24.32 -8.07
C PRO A 312 -7.60 -23.80 -8.54
N SER A 313 -7.22 -24.09 -9.80
CA SER A 313 -5.96 -23.62 -10.39
C SER A 313 -5.85 -22.11 -10.56
N LEU A 314 -6.93 -21.34 -10.34
CA LEU A 314 -6.86 -19.87 -10.37
C LEU A 314 -6.41 -19.30 -9.03
N TRP A 315 -6.58 -20.02 -7.92
CA TRP A 315 -6.38 -19.52 -6.55
C TRP A 315 -4.92 -19.59 -6.10
N PHE A 316 -4.03 -19.00 -6.91
CA PHE A 316 -2.62 -18.76 -6.61
C PHE A 316 -2.33 -17.28 -6.41
N GLU A 317 -1.29 -16.99 -5.63
CA GLU A 317 -0.89 -15.64 -5.24
C GLU A 317 -0.71 -14.68 -6.42
N HIS A 318 -0.10 -15.13 -7.51
CA HIS A 318 0.13 -14.32 -8.71
C HIS A 318 -1.15 -13.97 -9.49
N ASN A 319 -2.31 -14.52 -9.10
CA ASN A 319 -3.62 -14.22 -9.66
C ASN A 319 -4.50 -13.37 -8.72
N LEU A 320 -3.99 -12.89 -7.59
CA LEU A 320 -4.78 -12.15 -6.59
C LEU A 320 -5.62 -11.01 -7.19
N MET A 321 -5.04 -10.19 -8.08
CA MET A 321 -5.76 -9.10 -8.75
C MET A 321 -6.81 -9.60 -9.75
N LEU A 322 -6.55 -10.70 -10.45
CA LEU A 322 -7.53 -11.35 -11.31
C LEU A 322 -8.73 -11.86 -10.50
N LEU A 323 -8.47 -12.49 -9.36
CA LEU A 323 -9.50 -13.03 -8.47
C LEU A 323 -10.34 -11.92 -7.86
N LEU A 324 -9.70 -10.82 -7.44
CA LEU A 324 -10.39 -9.62 -7.01
C LEU A 324 -11.27 -9.04 -8.12
N TRP A 325 -10.76 -8.99 -9.35
CA TRP A 325 -11.51 -8.53 -10.52
C TRP A 325 -12.74 -9.39 -10.78
N LEU A 326 -12.62 -10.72 -10.65
CA LEU A 326 -13.76 -11.64 -10.74
C LEU A 326 -14.81 -11.37 -9.66
N CYS A 327 -14.40 -11.21 -8.40
CA CYS A 327 -15.30 -10.86 -7.29
C CYS A 327 -16.07 -9.55 -7.56
N VAL A 328 -15.39 -8.54 -8.10
CA VAL A 328 -16.00 -7.24 -8.44
C VAL A 328 -17.00 -7.38 -9.60
N ASN A 329 -16.74 -8.25 -10.58
CA ASN A 329 -17.70 -8.53 -11.65
C ASN A 329 -18.92 -9.32 -11.16
N VAL A 330 -18.73 -10.25 -10.22
CA VAL A 330 -19.86 -10.91 -9.55
C VAL A 330 -20.73 -9.88 -8.81
N LEU A 331 -20.09 -8.96 -8.06
CA LEU A 331 -20.80 -7.86 -7.40
C LEU A 331 -21.55 -6.97 -8.40
N LYS A 332 -20.92 -6.60 -9.52
CA LYS A 332 -21.57 -5.85 -10.61
C LYS A 332 -22.85 -6.54 -11.07
N LYS A 333 -22.78 -7.84 -11.36
CA LYS A 333 -23.94 -8.61 -11.84
C LYS A 333 -25.10 -8.57 -10.84
N TRP A 334 -24.82 -8.72 -9.56
CA TRP A 334 -25.86 -8.70 -8.54
C TRP A 334 -26.40 -7.31 -8.25
N LEU A 335 -25.57 -6.28 -8.33
CA LEU A 335 -26.02 -4.89 -8.29
C LEU A 335 -26.90 -4.54 -9.50
N GLN A 336 -26.68 -5.13 -10.67
CA GLN A 336 -27.57 -4.95 -11.83
C GLN A 336 -28.93 -5.63 -11.60
N LEU A 337 -28.94 -6.79 -10.96
CA LEU A 337 -30.16 -7.56 -10.68
C LEU A 337 -30.90 -7.08 -9.41
N GLY A 338 -30.28 -6.25 -8.57
CA GLY A 338 -30.81 -5.91 -7.25
C GLY A 338 -30.89 -7.10 -6.29
N LYS A 339 -30.17 -8.20 -6.58
CA LYS A 339 -30.29 -9.47 -5.85
C LYS A 339 -28.93 -10.09 -5.56
N LEU A 340 -28.57 -10.11 -4.27
CA LEU A 340 -27.49 -10.91 -3.71
C LEU A 340 -28.09 -12.05 -2.87
N PRO A 341 -28.24 -13.26 -3.42
CA PRO A 341 -28.77 -14.37 -2.63
C PRO A 341 -27.80 -14.75 -1.51
N HIS A 342 -28.29 -15.08 -0.32
CA HIS A 342 -27.48 -15.68 0.73
C HIS A 342 -26.84 -16.98 0.21
N TYR A 343 -25.60 -17.28 0.61
CA TYR A 343 -24.87 -18.42 0.05
C TYR A 343 -25.51 -19.78 0.41
N ILE A 344 -25.87 -19.92 1.69
CA ILE A 344 -26.55 -21.10 2.23
C ILE A 344 -28.07 -21.02 1.99
N ILE A 345 -28.75 -19.98 2.47
CA ILE A 345 -30.21 -19.86 2.43
C ILE A 345 -30.67 -19.12 1.16
N GLN A 346 -30.75 -19.81 0.01
CA GLN A 346 -30.92 -19.16 -1.30
C GLN A 346 -32.15 -18.26 -1.47
N GLY A 347 -33.20 -18.46 -0.66
CA GLY A 347 -34.41 -17.64 -0.67
C GLY A 347 -34.21 -16.21 -0.14
N VAL A 348 -33.13 -15.97 0.62
CA VAL A 348 -32.86 -14.66 1.23
C VAL A 348 -32.02 -13.79 0.30
N ASN A 349 -32.48 -12.57 0.03
CA ASN A 349 -31.69 -11.55 -0.65
C ASN A 349 -31.03 -10.60 0.36
N LEU A 350 -29.70 -10.58 0.40
CA LEU A 350 -28.93 -9.79 1.36
C LEU A 350 -28.96 -8.28 1.10
N PHE A 351 -29.38 -7.84 -0.10
CA PHE A 351 -29.55 -6.41 -0.37
C PHE A 351 -30.86 -5.83 0.18
N ASP A 352 -31.85 -6.68 0.46
CA ASP A 352 -33.17 -6.24 0.92
C ASP A 352 -33.05 -5.53 2.28
N GLY A 353 -33.73 -4.40 2.40
CA GLY A 353 -33.68 -3.53 3.60
C GLY A 353 -32.30 -2.91 3.90
N LYS A 354 -31.27 -3.17 3.10
CA LYS A 354 -29.90 -2.66 3.32
C LYS A 354 -29.46 -1.64 2.30
N LEU A 355 -29.80 -1.84 1.03
CA LEU A 355 -29.32 -1.01 -0.08
C LEU A 355 -30.50 -0.36 -0.82
N SER A 356 -30.67 0.95 -0.66
CA SER A 356 -31.67 1.70 -1.43
C SER A 356 -31.33 1.68 -2.93
N MET A 357 -32.35 1.86 -3.80
CA MET A 357 -32.14 1.92 -5.25
C MET A 357 -31.12 3.00 -5.67
N VAL A 358 -31.09 4.14 -4.98
CA VAL A 358 -30.13 5.22 -5.24
C VAL A 358 -28.71 4.80 -4.89
N GLN A 359 -28.51 4.20 -3.71
CA GLN A 359 -27.21 3.67 -3.29
C GLN A 359 -26.72 2.56 -4.22
N GLN A 360 -27.62 1.64 -4.61
CA GLN A 360 -27.34 0.56 -5.55
C GLN A 360 -26.86 1.10 -6.90
N ARG A 361 -27.54 2.09 -7.48
CA ARG A 361 -27.13 2.71 -8.75
C ARG A 361 -25.77 3.41 -8.62
N ARG A 362 -25.55 4.18 -7.55
CA ARG A 362 -24.27 4.86 -7.30
C ARG A 362 -23.11 3.86 -7.17
N LEU A 363 -23.31 2.79 -6.40
CA LEU A 363 -22.31 1.75 -6.24
C LEU A 363 -22.05 0.99 -7.54
N LEU A 364 -23.10 0.71 -8.33
CA LEU A 364 -22.96 0.08 -9.64
C LEU A 364 -22.14 0.93 -10.62
N VAL A 365 -22.36 2.25 -10.66
CA VAL A 365 -21.55 3.19 -11.47
C VAL A 365 -20.09 3.12 -11.04
N TYR A 366 -19.82 3.16 -9.74
CA TYR A 366 -18.46 3.09 -9.21
C TYR A 366 -17.78 1.75 -9.51
N VAL A 367 -18.46 0.62 -9.28
CA VAL A 367 -17.96 -0.73 -9.59
C VAL A 367 -17.66 -0.86 -11.09
N ASN A 368 -18.50 -0.31 -11.98
CA ASN A 368 -18.22 -0.30 -13.41
C ASN A 368 -16.97 0.52 -13.75
N SER A 369 -16.77 1.68 -13.11
CA SER A 369 -15.56 2.48 -13.27
C SER A 369 -14.31 1.71 -12.81
N MET A 370 -14.39 1.06 -11.65
CA MET A 370 -13.30 0.27 -11.09
C MET A 370 -12.88 -0.89 -12.00
N ILE A 371 -13.85 -1.57 -12.63
CA ILE A 371 -13.58 -2.61 -13.64
C ILE A 371 -12.91 -2.00 -14.88
N LYS A 372 -13.43 -0.90 -15.42
CA LYS A 372 -12.86 -0.21 -16.59
C LYS A 372 -11.43 0.28 -16.36
N ASN A 373 -11.13 0.70 -15.12
CA ASN A 373 -9.81 1.18 -14.72
C ASN A 373 -8.88 0.05 -14.24
N ASN A 374 -9.17 -1.22 -14.55
CA ASN A 374 -8.33 -2.37 -14.19
C ASN A 374 -7.99 -2.40 -12.68
N LEU A 375 -8.97 -2.05 -11.84
CA LEU A 375 -8.84 -2.00 -10.38
C LEU A 375 -7.74 -1.07 -9.86
N GLN A 376 -7.32 -0.04 -10.59
CA GLN A 376 -6.36 0.94 -10.06
C GLN A 376 -6.84 1.62 -8.77
N ASP A 377 -8.13 1.57 -8.45
CA ASP A 377 -8.69 2.01 -7.17
C ASP A 377 -8.06 1.31 -5.93
N VAL A 378 -7.40 0.16 -6.09
CA VAL A 378 -6.67 -0.47 -4.96
C VAL A 378 -5.53 0.40 -4.42
N PHE A 379 -4.97 1.30 -5.23
CA PHE A 379 -3.99 2.30 -4.78
C PHE A 379 -4.62 3.36 -3.86
N ASP A 380 -5.95 3.49 -3.83
CA ASP A 380 -6.66 4.44 -2.98
C ASP A 380 -7.05 3.84 -1.60
N ILE A 381 -6.68 2.58 -1.33
CA ILE A 381 -6.90 1.93 -0.03
C ILE A 381 -5.98 2.59 1.00
N GLY A 382 -6.57 3.41 1.87
CA GLY A 382 -5.82 4.13 2.91
C GLY A 382 -5.63 3.37 4.22
N ILE A 383 -6.47 2.35 4.46
CA ILE A 383 -6.34 1.50 5.64
C ILE A 383 -4.99 0.77 5.58
N ASP A 384 -4.27 0.75 6.70
CA ASP A 384 -2.90 0.18 6.82
C ASP A 384 -1.90 0.73 5.81
N ASN A 385 -2.18 1.89 5.21
CA ASN A 385 -1.39 2.52 4.13
C ASN A 385 -1.14 1.57 2.94
N ILE A 386 -2.04 0.61 2.70
CA ILE A 386 -1.88 -0.43 1.66
C ILE A 386 -1.64 0.21 0.29
N GLY A 387 -2.48 1.17 -0.10
CA GLY A 387 -2.40 1.87 -1.37
C GLY A 387 -1.07 2.60 -1.57
N CYS A 388 -0.55 3.25 -0.53
CA CYS A 388 0.76 3.89 -0.56
C CYS A 388 1.93 2.92 -0.65
N ARG A 389 1.86 1.80 0.07
CA ARG A 389 2.91 0.77 0.04
C ARG A 389 2.96 0.08 -1.32
N LEU A 390 1.81 -0.18 -1.93
CA LEU A 390 1.69 -0.62 -3.32
C LEU A 390 2.29 0.40 -4.29
N GLN A 391 1.96 1.68 -4.13
CA GLN A 391 2.46 2.75 -4.97
C GLN A 391 3.99 2.87 -4.87
N ALA A 392 4.57 2.73 -3.67
CA ALA A 392 6.00 2.73 -3.45
C ALA A 392 6.69 1.59 -4.20
N CYS A 393 6.14 0.39 -4.13
CA CYS A 393 6.63 -0.78 -4.85
C CYS A 393 6.62 -0.55 -6.37
N TYR A 394 5.53 0.01 -6.88
CA TYR A 394 5.39 0.33 -8.30
C TYR A 394 6.40 1.39 -8.76
N ILE A 395 6.59 2.45 -7.97
CA ILE A 395 7.58 3.50 -8.26
C ILE A 395 8.99 2.91 -8.29
N ARG A 396 9.38 2.12 -7.28
CA ARG A 396 10.70 1.46 -7.24
C ARG A 396 10.95 0.63 -8.50
N ARG A 397 9.96 -0.15 -8.95
CA ARG A 397 10.06 -0.94 -10.19
C ARG A 397 10.18 -0.07 -11.43
N MET A 398 9.36 0.98 -11.56
CA MET A 398 9.42 1.94 -12.66
C MET A 398 10.84 2.52 -12.79
N LEU A 399 11.47 2.86 -11.66
CA LEU A 399 12.83 3.40 -11.65
C LEU A 399 13.90 2.38 -12.03
N GLN A 400 13.76 1.14 -11.58
CA GLN A 400 14.69 0.05 -11.89
C GLN A 400 14.60 -0.38 -13.37
N THR A 401 13.38 -0.52 -13.88
CA THR A 401 13.11 -1.07 -15.23
C THR A 401 13.01 0.00 -16.31
N ARG A 402 12.89 1.28 -15.92
CA ARG A 402 12.54 2.39 -16.80
C ARG A 402 11.20 2.24 -17.53
N ASP A 403 10.36 1.30 -17.10
CA ASP A 403 9.03 1.06 -17.67
C ASP A 403 7.98 1.95 -16.99
N ILE A 404 7.43 2.90 -17.74
CA ILE A 404 6.38 3.82 -17.28
C ILE A 404 4.97 3.36 -17.67
N ARG A 405 4.81 2.21 -18.34
CA ARG A 405 3.50 1.74 -18.83
C ARG A 405 2.56 1.45 -17.66
N GLY A 406 1.41 2.12 -17.63
CA GLY A 406 0.42 2.02 -16.56
C GLY A 406 0.68 2.95 -15.36
N PHE A 407 1.78 3.70 -15.37
CA PHE A 407 2.10 4.66 -14.32
C PHE A 407 1.24 5.93 -14.44
N CYS A 408 0.32 6.14 -13.49
CA CYS A 408 -0.42 7.39 -13.40
C CYS A 408 0.31 8.38 -12.47
N LEU A 409 1.10 9.28 -13.04
CA LEU A 409 1.83 10.32 -12.29
C LEU A 409 0.90 11.14 -11.37
N ARG A 410 -0.24 11.57 -11.92
CA ARG A 410 -1.29 12.30 -11.20
C ARG A 410 -1.71 11.59 -9.91
N LYS A 411 -2.11 10.33 -10.04
CA LYS A 411 -2.63 9.53 -8.93
C LYS A 411 -1.55 9.25 -7.90
N SER A 412 -0.34 8.94 -8.37
CA SER A 412 0.81 8.67 -7.54
C SER A 412 1.18 9.88 -6.67
N ILE A 413 1.32 11.07 -7.27
CA ILE A 413 1.60 12.31 -6.53
C ILE A 413 0.50 12.57 -5.50
N ARG A 414 -0.77 12.51 -5.91
CA ARG A 414 -1.91 12.76 -5.03
C ARG A 414 -1.91 11.84 -3.81
N LEU A 415 -1.67 10.55 -4.01
CA LEU A 415 -1.62 9.57 -2.92
C LEU A 415 -0.43 9.84 -1.99
N LEU A 416 0.77 10.02 -2.54
CA LEU A 416 1.96 10.24 -1.73
C LEU A 416 1.86 11.52 -0.89
N LEU A 417 1.29 12.59 -1.44
CA LEU A 417 1.02 13.81 -0.68
C LEU A 417 -0.06 13.60 0.38
N LYS A 418 -1.18 12.95 0.03
CA LYS A 418 -2.28 12.67 0.95
C LYS A 418 -1.86 11.85 2.18
N PHE A 419 -0.96 10.88 2.00
CA PHE A 419 -0.47 10.01 3.06
C PHE A 419 0.92 10.43 3.58
N GLU A 420 1.35 11.66 3.29
CA GLU A 420 2.57 12.27 3.82
C GLU A 420 3.86 11.46 3.54
N ARG A 421 3.91 10.72 2.43
CA ARG A 421 5.05 9.86 2.05
C ARG A 421 6.08 10.62 1.20
N LEU A 422 6.67 11.67 1.79
CA LEU A 422 7.64 12.56 1.11
C LEU A 422 8.85 11.82 0.52
N GLU A 423 9.41 10.85 1.22
CA GLU A 423 10.57 10.07 0.73
C GLU A 423 10.29 9.42 -0.64
N ILE A 424 9.11 8.83 -0.80
CA ILE A 424 8.71 8.16 -2.04
C ILE A 424 8.31 9.18 -3.10
N PHE A 425 7.71 10.31 -2.70
CA PHE A 425 7.41 11.43 -3.59
C PHE A 425 8.67 12.00 -4.23
N PHE A 426 9.72 12.26 -3.43
CA PHE A 426 10.99 12.73 -3.95
C PHE A 426 11.68 11.68 -4.82
N THR A 427 11.68 10.42 -4.40
CA THR A 427 12.20 9.30 -5.21
C THR A 427 11.53 9.24 -6.58
N LEU A 428 10.20 9.39 -6.62
CA LEU A 428 9.43 9.46 -7.85
C LEU A 428 9.85 10.63 -8.73
N LEU A 429 9.92 11.85 -8.17
CA LEU A 429 10.26 13.04 -8.95
C LEU A 429 11.69 12.97 -9.49
N THR A 430 12.68 12.62 -8.66
CA THR A 430 14.07 12.41 -9.08
C THR A 430 14.14 11.39 -10.22
N GLY A 431 13.39 10.31 -10.07
CA GLY A 431 13.29 9.27 -11.08
C GLY A 431 12.67 9.69 -12.41
N LEU A 432 11.59 10.45 -12.39
CA LEU A 432 10.95 10.97 -13.61
C LEU A 432 11.86 11.89 -14.39
N ILE A 433 12.66 12.69 -13.69
CA ILE A 433 13.70 13.49 -14.32
C ILE A 433 14.68 12.58 -15.05
N HIS A 434 15.25 11.59 -14.36
CA HIS A 434 16.17 10.63 -14.99
C HIS A 434 15.57 9.93 -16.22
N LEU A 435 14.28 9.59 -16.19
CA LEU A 435 13.59 8.89 -17.28
C LEU A 435 13.23 9.81 -18.47
N LYS A 436 12.84 11.07 -18.22
CA LYS A 436 12.37 12.02 -19.26
C LYS A 436 13.47 12.92 -19.83
N LEU A 437 14.71 12.81 -19.33
CA LEU A 437 15.89 13.53 -19.83
C LEU A 437 16.31 13.18 -21.29
N SER A 438 15.49 12.41 -22.02
CA SER A 438 15.59 12.18 -23.46
C SER A 438 14.70 13.11 -24.32
N SER A 439 13.80 13.92 -23.73
CA SER A 439 12.94 14.87 -24.48
C SER A 439 12.80 16.23 -23.78
N ASN A 440 13.48 17.27 -24.31
CA ASN A 440 13.61 18.61 -23.70
C ASN A 440 12.29 19.39 -23.50
N THR A 441 11.16 18.99 -24.09
CA THR A 441 9.93 19.80 -24.14
C THR A 441 8.94 19.57 -23.00
N THR A 442 9.11 18.54 -22.15
CA THR A 442 8.07 18.12 -21.17
C THR A 442 8.31 18.51 -19.71
N LEU A 443 9.54 18.87 -19.32
CA LEU A 443 9.92 19.03 -17.91
C LEU A 443 9.25 20.25 -17.22
N GLU A 444 9.08 21.37 -17.93
CA GLU A 444 8.46 22.57 -17.34
C GLU A 444 6.98 22.36 -17.01
N GLN A 445 6.27 21.66 -17.91
CA GLN A 445 4.87 21.32 -17.73
C GLN A 445 4.71 20.33 -16.58
N ASP A 446 5.60 19.35 -16.45
CA ASP A 446 5.63 18.42 -15.33
C ASP A 446 5.89 19.13 -13.99
N ILE A 447 6.84 20.08 -13.93
CA ILE A 447 7.10 20.85 -12.70
C ILE A 447 5.89 21.73 -12.32
N LYS A 448 5.31 22.47 -13.28
CA LYS A 448 4.09 23.26 -13.06
C LYS A 448 2.91 22.38 -12.61
N TYR A 449 2.83 21.18 -13.15
CA TYR A 449 1.84 20.19 -12.78
C TYR A 449 2.03 19.71 -11.34
N VAL A 450 3.26 19.32 -10.96
CA VAL A 450 3.60 18.91 -9.58
C VAL A 450 3.29 20.05 -8.60
N LEU A 451 3.69 21.28 -8.89
CA LEU A 451 3.38 22.48 -8.10
C LEU A 451 1.89 22.61 -7.82
N ARG A 452 1.06 22.58 -8.87
CA ARG A 452 -0.39 22.70 -8.73
C ARG A 452 -0.94 21.63 -7.78
N ASN A 453 -0.49 20.38 -7.91
CA ASN A 453 -0.97 19.29 -7.07
C ASN A 453 -0.46 19.39 -5.62
N VAL A 454 0.76 19.89 -5.38
CA VAL A 454 1.25 20.17 -4.02
C VAL A 454 0.34 21.19 -3.33
N PHE A 455 -0.04 22.28 -4.02
CA PHE A 455 -0.95 23.28 -3.46
C PHE A 455 -2.40 22.78 -3.31
N GLU A 456 -2.88 21.96 -4.25
CA GLU A 456 -4.27 21.46 -4.27
C GLU A 456 -4.50 20.35 -3.24
N TYR A 457 -3.53 19.44 -3.02
CA TYR A 457 -3.74 18.22 -2.23
C TYR A 457 -2.98 18.17 -0.91
N SER A 458 -1.96 19.02 -0.70
CA SER A 458 -1.28 19.07 0.60
C SER A 458 -2.10 19.90 1.59
N THR A 459 -2.84 19.24 2.47
CA THR A 459 -3.54 19.89 3.59
C THR A 459 -2.60 20.26 4.74
N ASN A 460 -1.36 19.76 4.73
CA ASN A 460 -0.37 19.97 5.78
C ASN A 460 0.67 20.99 5.34
N GLU A 461 0.71 22.15 6.02
CA GLU A 461 1.73 23.20 5.79
C GLU A 461 3.16 22.66 5.97
N ARG A 462 3.36 21.65 6.84
CA ARG A 462 4.67 21.00 7.04
C ARG A 462 5.17 20.23 5.82
N LEU A 463 4.28 19.87 4.89
CA LEU A 463 4.63 19.19 3.63
C LEU A 463 4.76 20.14 2.44
N LYS A 464 4.21 21.35 2.53
CA LYS A 464 4.28 22.35 1.44
C LYS A 464 5.68 22.92 1.29
N THR A 465 6.30 23.36 2.39
CA THR A 465 7.67 23.93 2.37
C THR A 465 8.71 22.96 1.78
N PRO A 466 8.79 21.69 2.21
CA PRO A 466 9.74 20.70 1.68
C PRO A 466 9.52 20.41 0.20
N ALA A 467 8.25 20.27 -0.21
CA ALA A 467 7.90 20.05 -1.60
C ALA A 467 8.24 21.27 -2.47
N LEU A 468 8.05 22.49 -1.95
CA LEU A 468 8.43 23.74 -2.62
C LEU A 468 9.96 23.83 -2.77
N GLU A 469 10.73 23.55 -1.72
CA GLU A 469 12.20 23.53 -1.80
C GLU A 469 12.71 22.51 -2.83
N PHE A 470 12.12 21.31 -2.86
CA PHE A 470 12.46 20.32 -3.88
C PHE A 470 12.14 20.82 -5.29
N ILE A 471 10.99 21.48 -5.49
CA ILE A 471 10.64 22.06 -6.79
C ILE A 471 11.63 23.17 -7.21
N LYS A 472 12.14 23.97 -6.27
CA LYS A 472 13.20 24.94 -6.57
C LYS A 472 14.46 24.24 -7.09
N HIS A 473 14.84 23.10 -6.51
CA HIS A 473 15.94 22.27 -7.05
C HIS A 473 15.65 21.79 -8.48
N LEU A 474 14.40 21.43 -8.80
CA LEU A 474 14.01 21.02 -10.16
C LEU A 474 14.15 22.16 -11.18
N TYR A 475 13.76 23.38 -10.80
CA TYR A 475 13.92 24.55 -11.65
C TYR A 475 15.39 24.90 -11.86
N ALA A 476 16.21 24.87 -10.80
CA ALA A 476 17.66 25.05 -10.93
C ALA A 476 18.24 24.05 -11.92
N PHE A 477 17.86 22.77 -11.82
CA PHE A 477 18.29 21.73 -12.74
C PHE A 477 17.79 21.94 -14.20
N GLN A 478 16.53 22.34 -14.38
CA GLN A 478 16.00 22.65 -15.71
C GLN A 478 16.78 23.80 -16.35
N ASN A 479 17.10 24.84 -15.59
CA ASN A 479 17.81 26.00 -16.09
C ASN A 479 19.26 25.64 -16.47
N SER A 480 19.95 24.73 -15.76
CA SER A 480 21.31 24.32 -16.15
C SER A 480 21.31 23.55 -17.46
N ILE A 481 20.27 22.75 -17.74
CA ILE A 481 20.13 22.13 -19.07
C ILE A 481 19.93 23.19 -20.15
N LYS A 482 19.07 24.19 -19.91
CA LYS A 482 18.88 25.31 -20.85
C LYS A 482 20.19 26.06 -21.08
N SER A 483 20.95 26.35 -20.02
CA SER A 483 22.29 26.97 -20.12
C SER A 483 23.27 26.12 -20.90
N SER A 484 23.32 24.81 -20.65
CA SER A 484 24.19 23.87 -21.36
C SER A 484 23.87 23.82 -22.85
N TYR A 485 22.58 23.85 -23.20
CA TYR A 485 22.13 23.94 -24.60
C TYR A 485 22.57 25.26 -25.26
N CYS A 486 22.44 26.41 -24.57
CA CYS A 486 22.93 27.70 -25.07
C CYS A 486 24.45 27.67 -25.30
N LEU A 487 25.22 27.20 -24.31
CA LEU A 487 26.68 27.10 -24.38
C LEU A 487 27.15 26.16 -25.49
N ARG A 488 26.46 25.04 -25.70
CA ARG A 488 26.71 24.13 -26.82
C ARG A 488 26.61 24.82 -28.17
N LEU A 489 25.64 25.72 -28.32
CA LEU A 489 25.41 26.47 -29.56
C LEU A 489 26.29 27.73 -29.67
N GLN A 490 27.27 27.90 -28.77
CA GLN A 490 28.10 29.12 -28.66
C GLN A 490 27.29 30.41 -28.49
N ASN A 491 26.06 30.30 -27.99
CA ASN A 491 25.21 31.44 -27.70
C ASN A 491 25.50 31.97 -26.29
N VAL A 492 25.34 33.28 -26.11
CA VAL A 492 25.36 33.91 -24.77
C VAL A 492 24.24 33.30 -23.93
N VAL A 493 24.56 32.86 -22.71
CA VAL A 493 23.54 32.40 -21.75
C VAL A 493 22.65 33.59 -21.41
N ASN A 494 21.39 33.53 -21.82
CA ASN A 494 20.43 34.62 -21.66
C ASN A 494 20.34 35.08 -20.19
N CYS A 495 20.37 36.40 -19.96
CA CYS A 495 20.23 37.00 -18.63
C CYS A 495 18.97 36.52 -17.89
N GLN A 496 17.89 36.20 -18.60
CA GLN A 496 16.69 35.61 -18.01
C GLN A 496 16.94 34.21 -17.42
N ILE A 497 17.81 33.39 -18.03
CA ILE A 497 18.17 32.07 -17.48
C ILE A 497 19.01 32.24 -16.21
N ILE A 498 19.92 33.22 -16.21
CA ILE A 498 20.76 33.57 -15.05
C ILE A 498 19.90 34.15 -13.91
N CYS A 499 18.98 35.07 -14.21
CA CYS A 499 18.04 35.63 -13.23
C CYS A 499 17.08 34.57 -12.68
N CYS A 500 16.61 33.63 -13.51
CA CYS A 500 15.81 32.50 -13.05
C CYS A 500 16.62 31.59 -12.11
N PHE A 501 17.91 31.36 -12.37
CA PHE A 501 18.79 30.65 -11.44
C PHE A 501 18.90 31.36 -10.09
N GLN A 502 19.01 32.70 -10.10
CA GLN A 502 19.14 33.52 -8.90
C GLN A 502 17.92 33.41 -7.96
N TYR A 503 16.72 33.22 -8.49
CA TYR A 503 15.50 33.01 -7.70
C TYR A 503 15.51 31.70 -6.89
N PHE A 504 16.35 30.73 -7.28
CA PHE A 504 16.40 29.38 -6.69
C PHE A 504 17.70 29.08 -5.92
N LEU A 505 18.51 30.10 -5.63
CA LEU A 505 19.80 29.93 -4.92
C LEU A 505 19.65 29.56 -3.43
N ASN A 506 18.47 29.70 -2.83
CA ASN A 506 18.28 29.52 -1.39
C ASN A 506 17.95 28.08 -0.96
N THR A 507 18.05 27.10 -1.86
CA THR A 507 17.72 25.70 -1.55
C THR A 507 18.72 25.01 -0.62
N ASP A 508 19.99 25.40 -0.70
CA ASP A 508 21.05 25.02 0.23
C ASP A 508 22.12 26.13 0.27
N VAL A 509 23.13 25.98 1.11
CA VAL A 509 24.17 27.02 1.26
C VAL A 509 24.98 27.20 -0.03
N ALA A 510 25.27 26.10 -0.74
CA ALA A 510 26.34 26.08 -1.74
C ALA A 510 26.01 25.47 -3.11
N SER A 511 25.31 24.33 -3.18
CA SER A 511 25.28 23.52 -4.42
C SER A 511 24.70 24.27 -5.62
N SER A 512 23.53 24.90 -5.46
CA SER A 512 22.89 25.65 -6.53
C SER A 512 23.71 26.88 -6.96
N ARG A 513 24.37 27.55 -6.01
CA ARG A 513 25.23 28.71 -6.28
C ARG A 513 26.52 28.31 -6.99
N LEU A 514 27.15 27.22 -6.57
CA LEU A 514 28.35 26.69 -7.22
C LEU A 514 28.05 26.22 -8.64
N LYS A 515 26.85 25.68 -8.88
CA LYS A 515 26.40 25.35 -10.23
C LYS A 515 26.20 26.59 -11.09
N LEU A 516 25.66 27.67 -10.54
CA LEU A 516 25.59 28.96 -11.21
C LEU A 516 27.00 29.53 -11.51
N ALA A 517 27.90 29.51 -10.54
CA ALA A 517 29.29 29.95 -10.72
C ALA A 517 29.99 29.16 -11.84
N SER A 518 29.77 27.85 -11.89
CA SER A 518 30.24 26.96 -12.96
C SER A 518 29.70 27.37 -14.34
N ILE A 519 28.40 27.67 -14.45
CA ILE A 519 27.79 28.16 -15.69
C ILE A 519 28.43 29.48 -16.11
N LEU A 520 28.60 30.43 -15.19
CA LEU A 520 29.19 31.74 -15.46
C LEU A 520 30.65 31.61 -15.91
N TYR A 521 31.43 30.74 -15.26
CA TYR A 521 32.79 30.39 -15.66
C TYR A 521 32.83 29.83 -17.08
N CYS A 522 32.03 28.80 -17.38
CA CYS A 522 31.96 28.20 -18.72
C CYS A 522 31.42 29.18 -19.79
N SER A 523 30.70 30.22 -19.39
CA SER A 523 30.22 31.30 -20.27
C SER A 523 31.26 32.42 -20.48
N GLY A 524 32.40 32.38 -19.80
CA GLY A 524 33.44 33.41 -19.85
C GLY A 524 33.17 34.65 -18.96
N HIS A 525 32.13 34.63 -18.13
CA HIS A 525 31.79 35.74 -17.22
C HIS A 525 32.54 35.62 -15.89
N LEU A 526 33.88 35.68 -15.95
CA LEU A 526 34.76 35.36 -14.82
C LEU A 526 34.55 36.26 -13.60
N GLN A 527 34.36 37.58 -13.77
CA GLN A 527 34.09 38.48 -12.64
C GLN A 527 32.73 38.21 -11.98
N ALA A 528 31.74 37.74 -12.74
CA ALA A 528 30.46 37.34 -12.17
C ALA A 528 30.58 36.00 -11.42
N ALA A 529 31.36 35.05 -11.96
CA ALA A 529 31.65 33.80 -11.27
C ALA A 529 32.38 34.04 -9.94
N ALA A 530 33.41 34.88 -9.92
CA ALA A 530 34.17 35.23 -8.71
C ALA A 530 33.25 35.78 -7.60
N ARG A 531 32.38 36.74 -7.92
CA ARG A 531 31.41 37.29 -6.95
C ARG A 531 30.47 36.23 -6.36
N VAL A 532 30.02 35.26 -7.16
CA VAL A 532 29.18 34.17 -6.65
C VAL A 532 29.99 33.22 -5.76
N LEU A 533 31.26 32.95 -6.10
CA LEU A 533 32.14 32.10 -5.29
C LEU A 533 32.44 32.75 -3.92
N GLU A 534 32.67 34.05 -3.89
CA GLU A 534 32.84 34.83 -2.65
C GLU A 534 31.57 34.81 -1.79
N ASP A 535 30.38 34.96 -2.39
CA ASP A 535 29.10 34.83 -1.67
C ASP A 535 28.96 33.43 -1.05
N VAL A 536 29.29 32.36 -1.78
CA VAL A 536 29.25 30.99 -1.25
C VAL A 536 30.22 30.83 -0.10
N GLU A 537 31.47 31.26 -0.25
CA GLU A 537 32.51 31.13 0.76
C GLU A 537 32.13 31.85 2.06
N SER A 538 31.57 33.06 1.97
CA SER A 538 31.11 33.83 3.13
C SER A 538 29.99 33.14 3.92
N ARG A 539 29.22 32.26 3.27
CA ARG A 539 28.11 31.52 3.87
C ARG A 539 28.50 30.12 4.33
N TYR A 540 29.62 29.58 3.81
CA TYR A 540 30.05 28.20 4.06
C TYR A 540 30.95 28.09 5.30
N ASP A 541 30.40 28.44 6.46
CA ASP A 541 31.10 28.36 7.75
C ASP A 541 31.23 26.91 8.30
N ASN A 542 31.80 26.76 9.49
CA ASN A 542 32.00 25.46 10.15
C ASN A 542 30.72 24.79 10.68
N ARG A 543 29.59 25.51 10.71
CA ARG A 543 28.28 24.97 11.10
C ARG A 543 27.58 24.31 9.91
N VAL A 544 28.03 24.59 8.68
CA VAL A 544 27.46 24.02 7.45
C VAL A 544 27.85 22.55 7.30
N LYS A 545 26.87 21.66 7.42
CA LYS A 545 27.09 20.22 7.25
C LYS A 545 27.13 19.85 5.76
N ALA A 546 28.16 19.10 5.36
CA ALA A 546 28.19 18.47 4.05
C ALA A 546 27.18 17.31 3.99
N VAL A 547 26.42 17.23 2.89
CA VAL A 547 25.42 16.17 2.67
C VAL A 547 25.56 15.59 1.27
N CYS A 548 25.78 14.28 1.17
CA CYS A 548 25.68 13.55 -0.10
C CYS A 548 24.26 13.02 -0.29
N GLY A 549 23.70 13.20 -1.49
CA GLY A 549 22.40 12.62 -1.87
C GLY A 549 22.49 11.78 -3.15
N CYS A 550 23.69 11.28 -3.46
CA CYS A 550 23.98 10.53 -4.67
C CYS A 550 23.51 9.08 -4.56
N ILE A 551 23.14 8.48 -5.70
CA ILE A 551 22.52 7.13 -5.79
C ILE A 551 23.44 6.01 -5.30
N ARG A 552 24.73 6.28 -5.08
CA ARG A 552 25.77 5.26 -4.89
C ARG A 552 25.99 4.78 -3.44
N ASN A 553 25.53 5.53 -2.44
CA ASN A 553 25.53 5.10 -1.03
C ASN A 553 24.15 4.62 -0.55
N GLN A 554 23.29 4.15 -1.46
CA GLN A 554 21.90 3.77 -1.17
C GLN A 554 21.78 2.56 -0.23
N GLY A 555 21.91 2.82 1.07
CA GLY A 555 20.89 2.35 2.01
C GLY A 555 19.72 3.34 2.00
N GLU A 556 18.51 2.89 2.37
CA GLU A 556 17.30 3.72 2.57
C GLU A 556 17.51 4.95 3.48
N ARG A 557 18.67 5.10 4.15
CA ARG A 557 18.96 6.15 5.11
C ARG A 557 19.16 7.54 4.50
N ASP A 558 19.82 7.70 3.35
CA ASP A 558 20.29 9.05 2.93
C ASP A 558 19.26 9.85 2.10
N LEU A 559 18.43 9.20 1.29
CA LEU A 559 17.24 9.83 0.70
C LEU A 559 16.21 10.19 1.77
N LYS A 560 16.12 9.36 2.81
CA LYS A 560 15.36 9.64 4.02
C LYS A 560 15.97 10.79 4.80
N VAL A 561 17.30 10.91 4.89
CA VAL A 561 17.98 12.07 5.50
C VAL A 561 17.71 13.35 4.71
N PHE A 562 17.88 13.34 3.39
CA PHE A 562 17.57 14.49 2.54
C PHE A 562 16.08 14.87 2.60
N ALA A 563 15.18 13.88 2.53
CA ALA A 563 13.74 14.10 2.67
C ALA A 563 13.36 14.60 4.08
N ASN A 564 13.97 14.07 5.15
CA ASN A 564 13.73 14.48 6.53
C ASN A 564 14.30 15.87 6.84
N MET A 565 15.43 16.23 6.23
CA MET A 565 16.05 17.55 6.31
C MET A 565 15.19 18.59 5.61
N LEU A 566 14.71 18.29 4.38
CA LEU A 566 13.72 19.14 3.71
C LEU A 566 12.41 19.21 4.49
N SER A 567 11.97 18.10 5.11
CA SER A 567 10.69 18.01 5.82
C SER A 567 10.65 18.59 7.22
N GLY A 568 11.78 19.08 7.76
CA GLY A 568 11.89 19.51 9.15
C GLY A 568 11.49 18.44 10.17
N ASN A 569 11.42 17.15 9.77
CA ASN A 569 10.99 16.09 10.68
C ASN A 569 12.17 15.73 11.58
N SER A 570 12.09 16.30 12.78
CA SER A 570 12.97 16.23 13.94
C SER A 570 13.03 14.84 14.60
N ALA A 571 13.10 13.75 13.82
CA ALA A 571 13.27 12.44 14.43
C ALA A 571 14.68 12.24 15.03
N LYS A 572 15.70 13.04 14.64
CA LYS A 572 17.04 13.09 15.30
C LYS A 572 17.78 14.42 15.03
N GLY A 573 17.44 15.53 15.69
CA GLY A 573 18.37 16.67 15.88
C GLY A 573 18.98 17.39 14.65
N PHE A 574 18.39 17.29 13.45
CA PHE A 574 18.94 17.91 12.23
C PHE A 574 18.32 19.26 11.84
N SER A 575 17.27 19.75 12.52
CA SER A 575 16.39 20.80 12.00
C SER A 575 16.81 22.26 12.23
N GLU A 576 18.06 22.57 12.56
CA GLU A 576 18.50 23.97 12.75
C GLU A 576 19.86 24.33 12.13
N LEU A 577 20.60 23.37 11.57
CA LEU A 577 21.94 23.64 11.04
C LEU A 577 21.92 23.80 9.51
N PRO A 578 22.59 24.83 8.96
CA PRO A 578 22.72 24.99 7.53
C PRO A 578 23.46 23.79 6.91
N PHE A 579 23.14 23.44 5.66
CA PHE A 579 23.78 22.32 4.97
C PHE A 579 24.15 22.69 3.53
N ALA A 580 25.07 21.92 2.97
CA ALA A 580 25.50 22.04 1.59
C ALA A 580 25.55 20.66 0.95
N SER A 581 24.75 20.49 -0.10
CA SER A 581 24.71 19.26 -0.86
C SER A 581 25.87 19.17 -1.85
N CYS A 582 26.27 17.96 -2.21
CA CYS A 582 27.17 17.74 -3.36
C CYS A 582 26.65 18.41 -4.64
N VAL A 583 27.57 18.95 -5.45
CA VAL A 583 27.27 19.51 -6.77
C VAL A 583 27.26 18.39 -7.80
N ARG A 584 26.20 18.30 -8.60
CA ARG A 584 26.03 17.25 -9.60
C ARG A 584 25.86 17.82 -10.99
N PHE A 585 26.53 17.22 -11.97
CA PHE A 585 26.35 17.51 -13.38
C PHE A 585 25.91 16.24 -14.10
N PHE A 586 24.78 16.29 -14.81
CA PHE A 586 24.30 15.22 -15.66
C PHE A 586 24.82 15.39 -17.08
N ARG A 587 24.87 14.31 -17.88
CA ARG A 587 25.36 14.35 -19.28
C ARG A 587 24.85 15.52 -20.12
N GLN A 588 23.57 15.87 -19.97
CA GLN A 588 22.93 16.99 -20.67
C GLN A 588 23.49 18.37 -20.26
N GLU A 589 24.15 18.45 -19.11
CA GLU A 589 24.75 19.65 -18.52
C GLU A 589 26.25 19.74 -18.79
N SER A 590 26.80 18.91 -19.70
CA SER A 590 28.23 18.85 -19.99
C SER A 590 28.85 20.20 -20.29
N TYR A 591 28.17 21.07 -21.04
CA TYR A 591 28.70 22.39 -21.37
C TYR A 591 28.70 23.37 -20.19
N CYS A 592 28.02 23.04 -19.09
CA CYS A 592 28.03 23.81 -17.84
C CYS A 592 29.07 23.33 -16.82
N ALA A 593 29.76 22.22 -17.10
CA ALA A 593 30.74 21.63 -16.21
C ALA A 593 32.17 21.99 -16.67
N PRO A 594 33.12 22.26 -15.74
CA PRO A 594 34.52 22.43 -16.06
C PRO A 594 35.09 21.20 -16.76
N PHE A 595 36.09 21.41 -17.61
CA PHE A 595 36.64 20.40 -18.53
C PHE A 595 36.99 19.06 -17.86
N ILE A 596 37.62 19.08 -16.68
CA ILE A 596 38.01 17.84 -15.99
C ILE A 596 36.80 16.97 -15.62
N LEU A 597 35.67 17.58 -15.28
CA LEU A 597 34.44 16.86 -14.94
C LEU A 597 33.77 16.18 -16.13
N LEU A 598 34.16 16.52 -17.37
CA LEU A 598 33.65 15.85 -18.58
C LEU A 598 34.14 14.41 -18.73
N PHE A 599 35.21 14.08 -18.01
CA PHE A 599 35.85 12.77 -18.01
C PHE A 599 35.47 11.95 -16.77
N GLU A 600 34.77 12.55 -15.81
CA GLU A 600 34.09 11.82 -14.74
C GLU A 600 32.99 10.93 -15.36
N MET A 601 33.08 9.62 -15.14
CA MET A 601 32.18 8.63 -15.71
C MET A 601 31.22 8.06 -14.68
N ASN A 602 30.09 7.50 -15.15
CA ASN A 602 29.31 6.60 -14.33
C ASN A 602 30.18 5.38 -13.98
N ARG A 603 30.42 5.24 -12.69
CA ARG A 603 31.37 4.31 -12.12
C ARG A 603 30.85 2.85 -12.07
N ASN A 604 29.70 2.56 -12.68
CA ASN A 604 29.12 1.22 -12.87
C ASN A 604 29.20 0.70 -14.33
N ILE A 605 29.89 1.43 -15.21
CA ILE A 605 30.13 1.00 -16.60
C ILE A 605 31.18 -0.12 -16.57
N THR A 606 30.90 -1.25 -17.21
CA THR A 606 31.85 -2.39 -17.27
C THR A 606 33.05 -2.03 -18.15
N GLU A 607 34.20 -2.70 -17.97
CA GLU A 607 35.38 -2.49 -18.82
C GLU A 607 35.06 -2.70 -20.32
N GLU A 608 34.15 -3.63 -20.64
CA GLU A 608 33.66 -3.85 -22.01
C GLU A 608 32.88 -2.66 -22.57
N GLU A 609 31.99 -2.05 -21.78
CA GLU A 609 31.25 -0.84 -22.20
C GLU A 609 32.18 0.38 -22.35
N VAL A 610 33.25 0.48 -21.54
CA VAL A 610 34.30 1.49 -21.71
C VAL A 610 35.09 1.26 -23.00
N ALA A 611 35.45 0.01 -23.30
CA ALA A 611 36.21 -0.37 -24.49
C ALA A 611 35.45 -0.10 -25.81
N GLN A 612 34.11 -0.17 -25.78
CA GLN A 612 33.26 0.11 -26.94
C GLN A 612 33.07 1.62 -27.22
N ARG A 613 33.39 2.51 -26.27
CA ARG A 613 33.33 3.96 -26.50
C ARG A 613 34.53 4.41 -27.33
N LYS A 614 34.29 4.87 -28.55
CA LYS A 614 35.35 5.44 -29.41
C LYS A 614 35.97 6.65 -28.72
N TYR A 615 37.31 6.72 -28.71
CA TYR A 615 38.14 7.80 -28.15
C TYR A 615 37.80 9.22 -28.70
N ILE A 616 36.95 9.30 -29.73
CA ILE A 616 36.64 10.48 -30.54
C ILE A 616 35.39 11.22 -30.03
N ASP A 617 34.49 10.57 -29.27
CA ASP A 617 33.34 11.25 -28.67
C ASP A 617 33.80 11.99 -27.41
N LYS A 618 34.16 13.27 -27.58
CA LYS A 618 34.79 14.19 -26.60
C LYS A 618 34.01 14.44 -25.29
N GLN A 619 33.04 13.61 -24.90
CA GLN A 619 32.30 13.72 -23.64
C GLN A 619 31.95 12.32 -23.09
N TRP A 620 32.72 11.87 -22.10
CA TRP A 620 32.49 10.58 -21.43
C TRP A 620 31.49 10.71 -20.27
N MET A 621 31.18 11.95 -19.89
CA MET A 621 30.30 12.35 -18.80
C MET A 621 28.94 11.66 -18.86
N VAL A 622 28.65 10.88 -17.83
CA VAL A 622 27.30 10.33 -17.57
C VAL A 622 26.67 11.09 -16.42
N ASN A 623 27.39 11.17 -15.30
CA ASN A 623 27.18 12.08 -14.19
C ASN A 623 28.54 12.41 -13.54
N ALA A 624 28.73 13.64 -13.09
CA ALA A 624 29.85 14.06 -12.27
C ALA A 624 29.32 14.56 -10.91
N GLU A 625 29.95 14.13 -9.83
CA GLU A 625 29.51 14.41 -8.46
C GLU A 625 30.71 14.88 -7.63
N VAL A 626 30.59 16.07 -7.03
CA VAL A 626 31.68 16.74 -6.32
C VAL A 626 31.16 17.28 -4.99
N ASP A 627 31.92 17.11 -3.91
CA ASP A 627 31.63 17.79 -2.65
C ASP A 627 31.73 19.31 -2.82
N ALA A 628 30.81 20.05 -2.19
CA ALA A 628 30.68 21.49 -2.42
C ALA A 628 31.92 22.30 -1.98
N ARG A 629 32.58 21.94 -0.87
CA ARG A 629 33.81 22.60 -0.40
C ARG A 629 34.99 22.43 -1.38
N PRO A 630 35.38 21.20 -1.75
CA PRO A 630 36.34 20.99 -2.83
C PRO A 630 35.99 21.71 -4.12
N PHE A 631 34.73 21.65 -4.54
CA PHE A 631 34.31 22.26 -5.80
C PHE A 631 34.38 23.79 -5.78
N LEU A 632 34.04 24.43 -4.65
CA LEU A 632 34.21 25.87 -4.44
C LEU A 632 35.66 26.31 -4.69
N GLN A 633 36.61 25.66 -4.01
CA GLN A 633 38.02 26.06 -4.11
C GLN A 633 38.60 25.75 -5.48
N TYR A 634 38.21 24.63 -6.10
CA TYR A 634 38.59 24.31 -7.47
C TYR A 634 38.04 25.34 -8.48
N LEU A 635 36.78 25.76 -8.35
CA LEU A 635 36.22 26.82 -9.21
C LEU A 635 36.90 28.18 -8.98
N LYS A 636 37.27 28.51 -7.74
CA LYS A 636 38.08 29.69 -7.44
C LYS A 636 39.43 29.63 -8.14
N TYR A 637 40.14 28.49 -8.07
CA TYR A 637 41.41 28.27 -8.79
C TYR A 637 41.25 28.54 -10.30
N LEU A 638 40.24 27.94 -10.94
CA LEU A 638 40.00 28.15 -12.37
C LEU A 638 39.62 29.60 -12.71
N THR A 639 38.76 30.22 -11.89
CA THR A 639 38.22 31.56 -12.16
C THR A 639 39.28 32.63 -11.97
N TYR A 640 40.02 32.61 -10.87
CA TYR A 640 41.10 33.58 -10.61
C TYR A 640 42.28 33.40 -11.55
N GLY A 641 42.60 32.15 -11.95
CA GLY A 641 43.57 31.89 -13.00
C GLY A 641 43.19 32.52 -14.34
N GLY A 642 41.91 32.47 -14.71
CA GLY A 642 41.39 33.15 -15.89
C GLY A 642 41.35 34.69 -15.79
N LEU A 643 41.25 35.23 -14.57
CA LEU A 643 41.32 36.67 -14.29
C LEU A 643 42.77 37.20 -14.18
N GLY A 644 43.77 36.31 -14.12
CA GLY A 644 45.17 36.68 -13.90
C GLY A 644 45.53 36.96 -12.44
N GLU A 645 44.65 36.65 -11.49
CA GLU A 645 44.86 36.86 -10.06
C GLU A 645 45.62 35.68 -9.42
N ARG A 646 46.93 35.63 -9.68
CA ARG A 646 47.81 34.52 -9.25
C ARG A 646 47.77 34.24 -7.75
N ASP A 647 47.75 35.25 -6.90
CA ASP A 647 47.76 35.06 -5.44
C ASP A 647 46.49 34.35 -4.96
N ASN A 648 45.33 34.79 -5.45
CA ASN A 648 44.04 34.19 -5.13
C ASN A 648 43.91 32.78 -5.72
N GLN A 649 44.46 32.55 -6.91
CA GLN A 649 44.55 31.23 -7.53
C GLN A 649 45.38 30.26 -6.67
N GLN A 650 46.58 30.65 -6.25
CA GLN A 650 47.46 29.80 -5.42
C GLN A 650 46.88 29.58 -4.02
N HIS A 651 46.23 30.59 -3.43
CA HIS A 651 45.52 30.43 -2.18
C HIS A 651 44.41 29.36 -2.28
N ALA A 652 43.61 29.39 -3.34
CA ALA A 652 42.57 28.39 -3.57
C ALA A 652 43.13 26.97 -3.73
N LEU A 653 44.29 26.82 -4.40
CA LEU A 653 45.00 25.54 -4.50
C LEU A 653 45.47 25.05 -3.13
N ALA A 654 46.12 25.89 -2.34
CA ALA A 654 46.60 25.54 -1.01
C ALA A 654 45.46 25.10 -0.06
N VAL A 655 44.31 25.78 -0.13
CA VAL A 655 43.12 25.38 0.64
C VAL A 655 42.56 24.04 0.13
N LEU A 656 42.52 23.82 -1.19
CA LEU A 656 42.07 22.55 -1.76
C LEU A 656 42.97 21.38 -1.34
N GLU A 657 44.28 21.57 -1.27
CA GLU A 657 45.25 20.58 -0.79
C GLU A 657 45.08 20.26 0.70
N SER A 658 44.78 21.29 1.52
CA SER A 658 44.58 21.12 2.96
C SER A 658 43.48 20.09 3.28
N TYR A 659 42.49 19.95 2.40
CA TYR A 659 41.40 18.97 2.57
C TYR A 659 41.87 17.52 2.44
N ILE A 660 43.03 17.25 1.83
CA ILE A 660 43.64 15.92 1.83
C ILE A 660 44.43 15.68 3.11
N CYS A 661 45.09 16.71 3.67
CA CYS A 661 45.93 16.53 4.85
C CYS A 661 45.11 16.38 6.15
N ASP A 662 43.89 16.90 6.20
CA ASP A 662 43.07 17.03 7.41
C ASP A 662 42.12 15.83 7.67
N PHE A 663 42.52 14.60 7.28
CA PHE A 663 41.74 13.36 7.46
C PHE A 663 41.39 13.02 8.92
N SER A 664 42.04 13.67 9.89
CA SER A 664 41.94 13.38 11.33
C SER A 664 40.80 14.11 12.07
N ASN A 665 39.57 14.10 11.53
CA ASN A 665 38.28 14.32 12.23
C ASN A 665 37.50 15.65 12.06
N ARG A 666 37.80 16.56 11.10
CA ARG A 666 37.02 17.84 11.00
C ARG A 666 36.20 18.05 9.72
N ILE A 667 36.55 17.44 8.59
CA ILE A 667 35.84 17.64 7.31
C ILE A 667 35.35 16.29 6.77
N HIS A 668 34.03 16.10 6.73
CA HIS A 668 33.42 14.94 6.07
C HIS A 668 33.33 15.19 4.56
N LEU A 669 34.05 14.37 3.78
CA LEU A 669 33.99 14.33 2.32
C LEU A 669 33.35 13.02 1.87
N HIS A 670 32.48 13.09 0.86
CA HIS A 670 31.79 11.92 0.31
C HIS A 670 32.37 11.48 -1.05
N HIS A 671 33.10 12.38 -1.72
CA HIS A 671 33.63 12.22 -3.07
C HIS A 671 35.13 12.54 -3.13
N THR A 672 35.92 11.95 -2.21
CA THR A 672 37.37 12.17 -2.07
C THR A 672 38.14 11.88 -3.36
N GLU A 673 37.74 10.86 -4.10
CA GLU A 673 38.30 10.52 -5.41
C GLU A 673 38.14 11.65 -6.44
N THR A 674 37.01 12.36 -6.42
CA THR A 674 36.81 13.51 -7.32
C THR A 674 37.71 14.66 -6.89
N LEU A 675 37.85 14.93 -5.58
CA LEU A 675 38.81 15.91 -5.05
C LEU A 675 40.24 15.64 -5.55
N LEU A 676 40.70 14.39 -5.49
CA LEU A 676 42.01 13.99 -5.99
C LEU A 676 42.17 14.25 -7.50
N ASN A 677 41.13 13.97 -8.30
CA ASN A 677 41.14 14.27 -9.73
C ASN A 677 41.20 15.79 -10.01
N LEU A 678 40.50 16.60 -9.21
CA LEU A 678 40.54 18.06 -9.32
C LEU A 678 41.94 18.61 -9.02
N LEU A 679 42.59 18.11 -7.96
CA LEU A 679 43.96 18.49 -7.61
C LEU A 679 44.96 18.08 -8.69
N GLY A 680 44.86 16.85 -9.20
CA GLY A 680 45.68 16.41 -10.32
C GLY A 680 45.58 17.35 -11.53
N HIS A 681 44.38 17.89 -11.80
CA HIS A 681 44.18 18.85 -12.87
C HIS A 681 44.81 20.21 -12.60
N CYS A 682 44.73 20.73 -11.38
CA CYS A 682 45.42 21.97 -11.01
C CYS A 682 46.93 21.85 -11.27
N TYR A 683 47.55 20.75 -10.84
CA TYR A 683 48.98 20.50 -11.08
C TYR A 683 49.32 20.31 -12.56
N GLU A 684 48.43 19.72 -13.36
CA GLU A 684 48.60 19.67 -14.81
C GLU A 684 48.57 21.07 -15.44
N MET A 685 47.70 21.97 -14.95
CA MET A 685 47.65 23.37 -15.39
C MET A 685 48.91 24.15 -15.00
N GLU A 686 49.53 23.85 -13.85
CA GLU A 686 50.84 24.40 -13.45
C GLU A 686 52.03 23.74 -14.16
N ARG A 687 51.79 22.73 -15.02
CA ARG A 687 52.83 21.94 -15.73
C ARG A 687 53.73 21.12 -14.81
N VAL A 688 53.18 20.71 -13.66
CA VAL A 688 53.86 19.92 -12.63
C VAL A 688 53.34 18.48 -12.71
N HIS A 689 53.79 17.77 -13.76
CA HIS A 689 53.17 16.52 -14.21
C HIS A 689 53.36 15.32 -13.27
N ASN A 690 54.42 15.28 -12.46
CA ASN A 690 54.67 14.18 -11.53
C ASN A 690 53.66 14.18 -10.38
N GLU A 691 53.36 15.37 -9.86
CA GLU A 691 52.39 15.63 -8.81
C GLU A 691 50.98 15.40 -9.33
N ALA A 692 50.69 15.83 -10.57
CA ALA A 692 49.44 15.48 -11.25
C ALA A 692 49.23 13.94 -11.32
N LEU A 693 50.26 13.20 -11.73
CA LEU A 693 50.23 11.74 -11.78
C LEU A 693 50.07 11.10 -10.40
N TYR A 694 50.67 11.67 -9.35
CA TYR A 694 50.51 11.21 -7.98
C TYR A 694 49.03 11.24 -7.58
N TYR A 695 48.36 12.39 -7.69
CA TYR A 695 46.95 12.52 -7.30
C TYR A 695 46.01 11.63 -8.13
N TYR A 696 46.22 11.53 -9.45
CA TYR A 696 45.43 10.62 -10.28
C TYR A 696 45.63 9.14 -9.90
N ARG A 697 46.85 8.73 -9.51
CA ARG A 697 47.11 7.38 -9.02
C ARG A 697 46.51 7.12 -7.65
N GLU A 698 46.56 8.08 -6.74
CA GLU A 698 45.90 7.95 -5.43
C GLU A 698 44.37 7.85 -5.58
N SER A 699 43.78 8.60 -6.53
CA SER A 699 42.36 8.47 -6.89
C SER A 699 42.01 7.04 -7.37
N LEU A 700 42.88 6.41 -8.16
CA LEU A 700 42.73 5.02 -8.59
C LEU A 700 42.90 4.01 -7.44
N ARG A 701 43.84 4.25 -6.52
CA ARG A 701 44.05 3.37 -5.36
C ARG A 701 42.86 3.38 -4.41
N GLY A 702 42.26 4.55 -4.19
CA GLY A 702 41.06 4.70 -3.36
C GLY A 702 39.82 4.03 -3.98
N TYR A 703 39.72 4.01 -5.31
CA TYR A 703 38.62 3.39 -6.05
C TYR A 703 39.11 2.73 -7.35
N GLY A 704 39.37 1.43 -7.32
CA GLY A 704 39.92 0.67 -8.45
C GLY A 704 39.07 0.66 -9.73
N THR A 705 37.79 1.05 -9.66
CA THR A 705 36.87 1.19 -10.81
C THR A 705 36.72 2.63 -11.29
N ASN A 706 37.58 3.56 -10.84
CA ASN A 706 37.54 4.96 -11.27
C ASN A 706 38.14 5.14 -12.69
N ASN A 707 37.30 4.91 -13.70
CA ASN A 707 37.69 5.03 -15.10
C ASN A 707 38.19 6.44 -15.48
N ALA A 708 37.80 7.50 -14.75
CA ALA A 708 38.20 8.89 -15.02
C ALA A 708 39.69 9.11 -14.71
N ALA A 709 40.13 8.68 -13.54
CA ALA A 709 41.53 8.77 -13.11
C ALA A 709 42.46 7.96 -14.04
N ASN A 710 42.01 6.78 -14.51
CA ASN A 710 42.76 5.97 -15.48
C ASN A 710 42.97 6.72 -16.80
N TRP A 711 41.93 7.41 -17.28
CA TRP A 711 42.04 8.25 -18.48
C TRP A 711 43.04 9.39 -18.28
N HIS A 712 43.00 10.09 -17.14
CA HIS A 712 43.95 11.17 -16.84
C HIS A 712 45.39 10.68 -16.74
N VAL A 713 45.66 9.55 -16.06
CA VAL A 713 47.00 8.93 -16.00
C VAL A 713 47.52 8.63 -17.41
N ARG A 714 46.71 7.98 -18.25
CA ARG A 714 47.11 7.66 -19.63
C ARG A 714 47.38 8.92 -20.47
N ARG A 715 46.58 9.98 -20.28
CA ARG A 715 46.78 11.26 -20.97
C ARG A 715 48.11 11.91 -20.56
N VAL A 716 48.36 12.06 -19.26
CA VAL A 716 49.57 12.73 -18.76
C VAL A 716 50.83 11.93 -19.11
N LEU A 717 50.79 10.60 -19.04
CA LEU A 717 51.91 9.76 -19.49
C LEU A 717 52.23 9.97 -20.97
N ARG A 718 51.22 10.08 -21.85
CA ARG A 718 51.45 10.40 -23.27
C ARG A 718 52.08 11.77 -23.50
N LEU A 719 51.79 12.75 -22.64
CA LEU A 719 52.42 14.08 -22.70
C LEU A 719 53.89 14.04 -22.24
N LEU A 720 54.25 13.11 -21.35
CA LEU A 720 55.61 12.93 -20.84
C LEU A 720 56.49 12.04 -21.73
N THR A 721 55.88 11.10 -22.46
CA THR A 721 56.57 10.18 -23.38
C THR A 721 56.50 10.61 -24.85
N GLY A 722 55.89 11.78 -25.12
CA GLY A 722 55.61 12.33 -26.45
C GLY A 722 56.73 13.18 -26.99
#